data_AF-A0A523T4K7-F1
#
_entry.id   AF-A0A523T4K7-F1
#
_cell.length_a   1.000
_cell.length_b   1.000
_cell.length_c   1.000
_cell.angle_alpha   90.00
_cell.angle_beta   90.00
_cell.angle_gamma   90.00
#
_symmetry.space_group_name_H-M   'P 1'
#
loop_
_entity.id
_entity.type
_entity.pdbx_description
1 polymer ?
#
loop_
_entity_poly.entity_id
_entity_poly.type
_entity_poly.pdbx_seq_one_letter_code
_entity_poly.pdbx_strand_id
1 'polypeptide(L)'
;MYRRGICFFAVACFLFTLVPQLKGEEEGEQMYLLRLSSIGFPTAEGEKAAWGINDLKIFDGKLYIGHGDAVINTGPTDIISFDLKEKKFIREFTVDDEAIYRYQVVDGKLVIPGPDATEDWELGNLYILTDRGWKKKRTITHGIHVNHITTLNNRWYAATGSYFEFGENELLAFGGILASEDQGNTWKLVYASPTDDNSVFRIGSLLAFKDRLYVFPYAYRSMKKEDIPERYHPYLSNSYRDQHLIFTSDPLGPADIIVFDGTTWEYRDLITMPNLCIITPFLFNNRIVLSLITGTYVDYLALKDGLPDNAASILLVFDGDSIVPVSLEYELIRDVVVKKDRLLLLIQKQGNYLIAETKDLVAWKYYRILQDLRTPQSIEFDGVSFYIGTVGGNIFKSSAQTLVSDTDSVSIRYPLKIYGAAELPRDGKWYWAAITGWEKWGKRARFSCEIVKDNTINVETENVSSLRVFVPFTDMKKEKPVELKVANRTVFKEKLDGATELLLVKNEGMSWSVEKGEGTAELFQYQPKLIGNALANLTREGEDSGAGSFAADVLRWAVSADAAIIPKSAVRRNLNAGDVFLEDIIDLMYREVIYTFTVKGAVLYRMMNFNVKQDAKIRCQISGFMFSYSGGEKPKENNIIESSIDPAKDYLVATTEYVVRKMERFLGEDAHCKNMDILINDAFYRWFIELGTVGEPEPRIKRIK
;
A
#
# COMPACT_ATOMS: atom_id res chain seq x y z
N MET A 1 39.07 83.13 -8.08
CA MET A 1 40.22 82.37 -7.56
C MET A 1 40.00 80.91 -7.92
N TYR A 2 40.92 80.34 -8.72
CA TYR A 2 41.39 78.93 -8.81
C TYR A 2 40.51 77.79 -8.26
N ARG A 3 40.36 76.60 -8.87
CA ARG A 3 40.80 75.95 -10.13
C ARG A 3 40.03 74.60 -10.21
N ARG A 4 39.82 74.10 -11.43
CA ARG A 4 39.57 72.72 -11.94
C ARG A 4 39.77 71.53 -10.94
N GLY A 5 39.07 70.39 -11.03
CA GLY A 5 38.62 69.71 -12.25
C GLY A 5 37.73 68.46 -12.05
N ILE A 6 37.25 67.99 -13.20
CA ILE A 6 36.49 66.76 -13.49
C ILE A 6 37.39 65.52 -13.39
N CYS A 7 36.91 64.38 -12.87
CA CYS A 7 37.08 63.02 -13.43
C CYS A 7 36.65 61.87 -12.48
N PHE A 8 35.93 60.90 -13.06
CA PHE A 8 35.88 59.45 -12.79
C PHE A 8 35.55 58.91 -11.38
N PHE A 9 34.43 58.19 -11.27
CA PHE A 9 34.45 56.86 -10.65
C PHE A 9 33.65 55.87 -11.51
N ALA A 10 34.39 54.94 -12.08
CA ALA A 10 33.93 53.81 -12.88
C ALA A 10 33.71 52.59 -11.97
N VAL A 11 32.75 51.75 -12.36
CA VAL A 11 32.74 50.28 -12.22
C VAL A 11 33.03 49.72 -10.82
N ALA A 12 31.99 49.27 -10.14
CA ALA A 12 32.07 48.16 -9.18
C ALA A 12 31.23 47.00 -9.71
N CYS A 13 31.77 46.31 -10.72
CA CYS A 13 31.31 44.99 -11.14
C CYS A 13 31.76 43.95 -10.10
N PHE A 14 30.81 43.09 -9.73
CA PHE A 14 31.00 41.65 -9.50
C PHE A 14 32.31 41.22 -8.81
N LEU A 15 32.28 41.15 -7.48
CA LEU A 15 33.08 40.20 -6.71
C LEU A 15 32.16 39.07 -6.23
N PHE A 16 31.76 38.21 -7.18
CA PHE A 16 31.35 36.85 -6.82
C PHE A 16 32.64 36.10 -6.49
N THR A 17 32.86 35.87 -5.21
CA THR A 17 33.87 34.93 -4.73
C THR A 17 33.58 33.55 -5.30
N LEU A 18 34.59 32.95 -5.90
CA LEU A 18 34.59 31.58 -6.41
C LEU A 18 34.13 30.60 -5.33
N VAL A 19 32.85 30.22 -5.37
CA VAL A 19 32.43 28.89 -4.91
C VAL A 19 32.51 28.00 -6.14
N PRO A 20 33.19 26.84 -6.10
CA PRO A 20 33.15 25.90 -7.19
C PRO A 20 31.71 25.40 -7.31
N GLN A 21 30.94 26.02 -8.20
CA GLN A 21 29.71 25.43 -8.70
C GLN A 21 30.11 24.09 -9.31
N LEU A 22 29.52 23.00 -8.83
CA LEU A 22 29.55 21.70 -9.51
C LEU A 22 28.74 21.82 -10.81
N LYS A 23 29.26 22.58 -11.77
CA LYS A 23 28.81 22.55 -13.16
C LYS A 23 29.51 21.37 -13.80
N GLY A 24 28.88 20.20 -13.73
CA GLY A 24 29.13 19.16 -14.72
C GLY A 24 28.61 19.70 -16.05
N GLU A 25 29.49 19.88 -17.04
CA GLU A 25 29.06 19.86 -18.43
C GLU A 25 28.49 18.46 -18.71
N GLU A 26 27.33 18.38 -19.36
CA GLU A 26 26.68 17.12 -19.74
C GLU A 26 27.54 16.37 -20.79
N GLU A 27 28.64 15.74 -20.37
CA GLU A 27 29.30 14.71 -21.15
C GLU A 27 28.40 13.47 -21.22
N GLY A 28 27.54 13.43 -22.25
CA GLY A 28 26.79 12.27 -22.75
C GLY A 28 26.20 11.35 -21.69
N GLU A 29 24.99 11.67 -21.20
CA GLU A 29 24.25 10.79 -20.28
C GLU A 29 24.19 9.34 -20.79
N GLN A 30 24.78 8.41 -20.04
CA GLN A 30 24.75 6.99 -20.41
C GLN A 30 23.43 6.38 -19.95
N MET A 31 22.56 6.04 -20.90
CA MET A 31 21.29 5.36 -20.65
C MET A 31 21.39 3.87 -20.98
N TYR A 32 20.95 3.03 -20.05
CA TYR A 32 20.88 1.58 -20.21
C TYR A 32 19.43 1.10 -20.14
N LEU A 33 19.06 0.15 -21.00
CA LEU A 33 17.78 -0.54 -20.92
C LEU A 33 17.93 -1.84 -20.13
N LEU A 34 17.10 -2.03 -19.10
CA LEU A 34 17.10 -3.23 -18.28
C LEU A 34 16.25 -4.34 -18.90
N ARG A 35 16.81 -5.57 -18.94
CA ARG A 35 16.05 -6.78 -19.28
C ARG A 35 15.58 -7.47 -18.00
N LEU A 36 14.28 -7.43 -17.74
CA LEU A 36 13.69 -7.85 -16.47
C LEU A 36 13.06 -9.25 -16.54
N SER A 37 13.19 -9.98 -15.44
CA SER A 37 12.52 -11.27 -15.22
C SER A 37 11.95 -11.29 -13.81
N SER A 38 10.65 -11.54 -13.66
CA SER A 38 10.04 -11.69 -12.33
C SER A 38 10.65 -12.89 -11.62
N ILE A 39 11.07 -12.72 -10.37
CA ILE A 39 11.49 -13.81 -9.48
C ILE A 39 10.32 -14.38 -8.69
N GLY A 40 9.18 -13.67 -8.66
CA GLY A 40 7.95 -14.14 -8.03
C GLY A 40 6.98 -13.03 -7.66
N PHE A 41 5.86 -13.46 -7.10
CA PHE A 41 4.81 -12.62 -6.54
C PHE A 41 4.42 -13.15 -5.14
N PRO A 42 5.29 -12.92 -4.13
CA PRO A 42 5.19 -13.58 -2.83
C PRO A 42 4.01 -13.12 -1.99
N THR A 43 3.48 -11.91 -2.25
CA THR A 43 2.36 -11.30 -1.51
C THR A 43 1.00 -11.69 -2.08
N ALA A 44 0.95 -12.52 -3.14
CA ALA A 44 -0.28 -12.93 -3.79
C ALA A 44 -1.23 -13.74 -2.91
N GLU A 45 -0.82 -14.16 -1.70
CA GLU A 45 -1.69 -14.78 -0.71
C GLU A 45 -2.55 -13.75 0.06
N GLY A 46 -2.02 -12.55 0.26
CA GLY A 46 -2.72 -11.47 0.96
C GLY A 46 -3.84 -10.85 0.12
N GLU A 47 -4.59 -9.94 0.73
CA GLU A 47 -5.53 -9.10 0.00
C GLU A 47 -4.83 -8.11 -0.94
N LYS A 48 -5.54 -7.62 -1.95
CA LYS A 48 -4.96 -6.82 -3.03
C LYS A 48 -4.28 -5.54 -2.55
N ALA A 49 -4.83 -4.90 -1.51
CA ALA A 49 -4.24 -3.69 -0.92
C ALA A 49 -2.85 -3.97 -0.32
N ALA A 50 -2.60 -5.18 0.18
CA ALA A 50 -1.34 -5.57 0.81
C ALA A 50 -0.25 -6.01 -0.19
N TRP A 51 -0.55 -6.05 -1.50
CA TRP A 51 0.35 -6.64 -2.50
C TRP A 51 1.60 -5.80 -2.76
N GLY A 52 1.53 -4.48 -2.62
CA GLY A 52 2.61 -3.56 -2.97
C GLY A 52 3.92 -3.88 -2.26
N ILE A 53 5.04 -3.80 -2.99
CA ILE A 53 6.37 -4.05 -2.45
C ILE A 53 6.98 -2.72 -2.01
N ASN A 54 6.74 -2.38 -0.75
CA ASN A 54 7.13 -1.11 -0.15
C ASN A 54 8.65 -0.95 0.00
N ASP A 55 9.36 -2.04 0.27
CA ASP A 55 10.81 -2.01 0.47
C ASP A 55 11.48 -3.32 0.05
N LEU A 56 12.75 -3.22 -0.33
CA LEU A 56 13.61 -4.34 -0.68
C LEU A 56 14.98 -4.15 -0.01
N LYS A 57 15.39 -5.13 0.80
CA LYS A 57 16.65 -5.02 1.54
C LYS A 57 17.48 -6.30 1.48
N ILE A 58 18.68 -6.22 0.93
CA ILE A 58 19.64 -7.31 1.04
C ILE A 58 20.32 -7.28 2.40
N PHE A 59 20.21 -8.40 3.12
CA PHE A 59 20.88 -8.62 4.40
C PHE A 59 21.20 -10.11 4.55
N ASP A 60 22.44 -10.43 4.91
CA ASP A 60 22.92 -11.80 5.17
C ASP A 60 22.51 -12.85 4.10
N GLY A 61 22.75 -12.53 2.83
CA GLY A 61 22.48 -13.44 1.71
C GLY A 61 21.00 -13.61 1.33
N LYS A 62 20.11 -12.83 1.93
CA LYS A 62 18.67 -12.81 1.64
C LYS A 62 18.21 -11.43 1.17
N LEU A 63 17.19 -11.42 0.32
CA LEU A 63 16.44 -10.21 -0.04
C LEU A 63 15.16 -10.17 0.79
N TYR A 64 15.09 -9.29 1.78
CA TYR A 64 13.92 -9.05 2.60
C TYR A 64 12.93 -8.13 1.88
N ILE A 65 11.65 -8.40 2.06
CA ILE A 65 10.56 -7.82 1.28
C ILE A 65 9.58 -7.14 2.22
N GLY A 66 9.38 -5.84 2.05
CA GLY A 66 8.43 -5.04 2.80
C GLY A 66 7.13 -4.93 2.01
N HIS A 67 5.99 -5.13 2.65
CA HIS A 67 4.67 -5.07 2.01
C HIS A 67 3.56 -4.69 3.01
N GLY A 68 2.31 -4.62 2.56
CA GLY A 68 1.16 -4.16 3.38
C GLY A 68 0.83 -2.68 3.17
N ASP A 69 -0.29 -2.22 3.70
CA ASP A 69 -0.76 -0.85 3.62
C ASP A 69 -1.44 -0.43 4.95
N ALA A 70 -0.78 0.48 5.67
CA ALA A 70 -1.27 1.03 6.95
C ALA A 70 -2.34 2.12 6.77
N VAL A 71 -2.63 2.58 5.55
CA VAL A 71 -3.77 3.49 5.31
C VAL A 71 -5.06 2.68 5.21
N ILE A 72 -4.97 1.46 4.67
CA ILE A 72 -6.10 0.53 4.48
C ILE A 72 -6.20 -0.50 5.63
N ASN A 73 -5.17 -0.60 6.48
CA ASN A 73 -5.08 -1.52 7.61
C ASN A 73 -5.14 -2.99 7.17
N THR A 74 -4.09 -3.41 6.44
CA THR A 74 -4.04 -4.74 5.82
C THR A 74 -3.38 -5.84 6.68
N GLY A 75 -2.92 -5.51 7.88
CA GLY A 75 -2.15 -6.40 8.75
C GLY A 75 -2.99 -7.42 9.50
N PRO A 76 -2.33 -8.31 10.27
CA PRO A 76 -0.89 -8.41 10.49
C PRO A 76 -0.11 -8.79 9.22
N THR A 77 1.18 -8.45 9.15
CA THR A 77 1.99 -8.53 7.93
C THR A 77 3.09 -9.58 8.04
N ASP A 78 3.30 -10.40 7.02
CA ASP A 78 4.37 -11.41 7.05
C ASP A 78 5.74 -10.83 6.73
N ILE A 79 6.77 -11.30 7.43
CA ILE A 79 8.15 -11.14 7.00
C ILE A 79 8.47 -12.22 5.97
N ILE A 80 8.60 -11.79 4.71
CA ILE A 80 8.99 -12.65 3.60
C ILE A 80 10.39 -12.27 3.15
N SER A 81 11.26 -13.26 2.98
CA SER A 81 12.58 -13.10 2.38
C SER A 81 12.74 -14.01 1.16
N PHE A 82 13.61 -13.64 0.23
CA PHE A 82 14.06 -14.49 -0.86
C PHE A 82 15.51 -14.89 -0.63
N ASP A 83 15.76 -16.19 -0.42
CA ASP A 83 17.10 -16.72 -0.30
C ASP A 83 17.82 -16.65 -1.65
N LEU A 84 18.89 -15.86 -1.74
CA LEU A 84 19.58 -15.59 -3.01
C LEU A 84 20.29 -16.83 -3.56
N LYS A 85 20.66 -17.78 -2.69
CA LYS A 85 21.37 -19.00 -3.06
C LYS A 85 20.39 -20.10 -3.45
N GLU A 86 19.41 -20.38 -2.60
CA GLU A 86 18.42 -21.44 -2.79
C GLU A 86 17.31 -21.04 -3.77
N LYS A 87 17.20 -19.74 -4.07
CA LYS A 87 16.24 -19.13 -5.00
C LYS A 87 14.78 -19.42 -4.62
N LYS A 88 14.46 -19.26 -3.34
CA LYS A 88 13.13 -19.55 -2.78
C LYS A 88 12.69 -18.44 -1.85
N PHE A 89 11.38 -18.17 -1.86
CA PHE A 89 10.76 -17.32 -0.84
C PHE A 89 10.56 -18.11 0.45
N ILE A 90 10.79 -17.45 1.58
CA ILE A 90 10.68 -17.98 2.93
C ILE A 90 9.82 -17.01 3.73
N ARG A 91 8.74 -17.51 4.34
CA ARG A 91 8.00 -16.79 5.37
C ARG A 91 8.70 -17.07 6.70
N GLU A 92 9.23 -16.04 7.34
CA GLU A 92 10.08 -16.18 8.54
C GLU A 92 9.33 -15.89 9.84
N PHE A 93 8.41 -14.93 9.81
CA PHE A 93 7.71 -14.40 10.97
C PHE A 93 6.47 -13.60 10.50
N THR A 94 5.58 -13.22 11.41
CA THR A 94 4.46 -12.32 11.14
C THR A 94 4.50 -11.17 12.14
N VAL A 95 4.57 -9.93 11.66
CA VAL A 95 4.53 -8.72 12.48
C VAL A 95 3.08 -8.36 12.80
N ASP A 96 2.85 -7.91 14.02
CA ASP A 96 1.57 -7.38 14.49
C ASP A 96 1.42 -5.89 14.11
N ASP A 97 1.71 -5.61 12.84
CA ASP A 97 1.64 -4.29 12.22
C ASP A 97 0.94 -4.37 10.85
N GLU A 98 0.30 -3.26 10.48
CA GLU A 98 -0.48 -3.14 9.24
C GLU A 98 0.36 -3.23 7.96
N ALA A 99 1.64 -2.88 8.06
CA ALA A 99 2.60 -2.93 6.97
C ALA A 99 4.05 -3.05 7.46
N ILE A 100 4.94 -3.48 6.56
CA ILE A 100 6.39 -3.33 6.65
C ILE A 100 6.79 -2.33 5.58
N TYR A 101 6.93 -1.05 5.95
CA TYR A 101 7.32 0.00 5.01
C TYR A 101 8.83 0.08 4.77
N ARG A 102 9.66 -0.29 5.75
CA ARG A 102 11.12 -0.19 5.65
C ARG A 102 11.84 -1.23 6.51
N TYR A 103 12.97 -1.71 6.01
CA TYR A 103 14.01 -2.41 6.75
C TYR A 103 15.22 -1.51 6.96
N GLN A 104 15.72 -1.48 8.19
CA GLN A 104 16.86 -0.67 8.59
C GLN A 104 17.99 -1.55 9.10
N VAL A 105 19.23 -1.14 8.87
CA VAL A 105 20.38 -1.78 9.49
C VAL A 105 20.87 -0.88 10.61
N VAL A 106 20.65 -1.30 11.86
CA VAL A 106 21.01 -0.55 13.07
C VAL A 106 21.94 -1.41 13.90
N ASP A 107 23.14 -0.90 14.20
CA ASP A 107 24.21 -1.65 14.89
C ASP A 107 24.46 -3.05 14.29
N GLY A 108 24.45 -3.13 12.95
CA GLY A 108 24.69 -4.38 12.22
C GLY A 108 23.53 -5.38 12.26
N LYS A 109 22.39 -5.03 12.84
CA LYS A 109 21.18 -5.87 12.88
C LYS A 109 20.13 -5.34 11.91
N LEU A 110 19.38 -6.24 11.28
CA LEU A 110 18.21 -5.87 10.51
C LEU A 110 17.04 -5.58 11.46
N VAL A 111 16.40 -4.44 11.27
CA VAL A 111 15.36 -3.89 12.15
C VAL A 111 14.17 -3.45 11.31
N ILE A 112 12.95 -3.68 11.82
CA ILE A 112 11.71 -3.12 11.28
C ILE A 112 11.11 -2.20 12.35
N PRO A 113 10.99 -0.89 12.09
CA PRO A 113 10.14 -0.03 12.90
C PRO A 113 8.67 -0.38 12.61
N GLY A 114 7.84 -0.56 13.65
CA GLY A 114 6.41 -0.85 13.49
C GLY A 114 5.63 0.42 13.12
N PRO A 115 5.18 0.57 11.86
CA PRO A 115 4.59 1.83 11.41
C PRO A 115 3.13 2.02 11.84
N ASP A 116 2.43 0.94 12.20
CA ASP A 116 1.03 0.99 12.64
C ASP A 116 0.65 -0.36 13.26
N ALA A 117 0.61 -0.43 14.59
CA ALA A 117 0.35 -1.68 15.29
C ALA A 117 -1.12 -2.12 15.16
N THR A 118 -1.34 -3.42 14.95
CA THR A 118 -2.71 -4.02 14.95
C THR A 118 -3.29 -4.20 16.35
N GLU A 119 -2.45 -3.99 17.36
CA GLU A 119 -2.75 -4.06 18.78
C GLU A 119 -3.16 -2.69 19.34
N ASP A 120 -3.31 -2.59 20.66
CA ASP A 120 -3.58 -1.33 21.35
C ASP A 120 -2.52 -0.24 21.07
N TRP A 121 -2.83 1.03 21.28
CA TRP A 121 -1.99 2.16 20.90
C TRP A 121 -1.09 2.71 22.03
N GLU A 122 -1.16 2.14 23.24
CA GLU A 122 -0.29 2.49 24.37
C GLU A 122 1.18 2.15 24.12
N LEU A 123 1.46 1.14 23.29
CA LEU A 123 2.81 0.67 22.98
C LEU A 123 2.99 0.44 21.47
N GLY A 124 4.15 0.83 20.98
CA GLY A 124 4.62 0.59 19.62
C GLY A 124 5.52 -0.63 19.51
N ASN A 125 5.54 -1.18 18.30
CA ASN A 125 6.29 -2.38 17.96
C ASN A 125 7.66 -2.04 17.33
N LEU A 126 8.62 -2.93 17.59
CA LEU A 126 9.96 -2.93 17.02
C LEU A 126 10.37 -4.38 16.80
N TYR A 127 10.81 -4.73 15.60
CA TYR A 127 11.25 -6.09 15.28
C TYR A 127 12.73 -6.10 14.96
N ILE A 128 13.46 -7.05 15.54
CA ILE A 128 14.91 -7.16 15.39
C ILE A 128 15.25 -8.58 14.97
N LEU A 129 15.99 -8.72 13.88
CA LEU A 129 16.54 -10.00 13.47
C LEU A 129 17.73 -10.35 14.37
N THR A 130 17.64 -11.50 15.04
CA THR A 130 18.69 -12.04 15.92
C THR A 130 19.25 -13.34 15.33
N ASP A 131 20.30 -13.87 15.96
CA ASP A 131 20.85 -15.20 15.67
C ASP A 131 19.82 -16.34 15.80
N ARG A 132 18.76 -16.12 16.60
CA ARG A 132 17.64 -17.07 16.80
C ARG A 132 16.41 -16.75 15.96
N GLY A 133 16.50 -15.81 15.03
CA GLY A 133 15.38 -15.33 14.22
C GLY A 133 14.79 -14.00 14.70
N TRP A 134 13.62 -13.65 14.20
CA TRP A 134 12.95 -12.39 14.50
C TRP A 134 12.45 -12.32 15.94
N LYS A 135 12.69 -11.18 16.58
CA LYS A 135 12.20 -10.86 17.92
C LYS A 135 11.40 -9.57 17.90
N LYS A 136 10.14 -9.65 18.31
CA LYS A 136 9.30 -8.48 18.62
C LYS A 136 9.69 -7.88 19.97
N LYS A 137 9.76 -6.56 20.03
CA LYS A 137 9.78 -5.74 21.24
C LYS A 137 8.63 -4.75 21.15
N ARG A 138 7.75 -4.78 22.14
CA ARG A 138 6.60 -3.88 22.24
C ARG A 138 6.81 -2.98 23.45
N THR A 139 7.66 -1.97 23.28
CA THR A 139 8.27 -1.22 24.39
C THR A 139 8.28 0.30 24.16
N ILE A 140 7.97 0.77 22.94
CA ILE A 140 7.97 2.19 22.60
C ILE A 140 6.66 2.81 23.09
N THR A 141 6.70 3.62 24.14
CA THR A 141 5.50 4.24 24.73
C THR A 141 4.78 5.14 23.74
N HIS A 142 3.46 4.98 23.63
CA HIS A 142 2.57 5.67 22.67
C HIS A 142 2.94 5.47 21.20
N GLY A 143 3.77 4.47 20.90
CA GLY A 143 4.41 4.26 19.60
C GLY A 143 3.51 3.78 18.47
N ILE A 144 2.34 4.41 18.22
CA ILE A 144 1.43 4.02 17.13
C ILE A 144 2.19 3.95 15.81
N HIS A 145 2.91 5.02 15.47
CA HIS A 145 3.67 5.11 14.24
C HIS A 145 5.16 5.27 14.57
N VAL A 146 5.91 4.18 14.48
CA VAL A 146 7.38 4.23 14.54
C VAL A 146 7.89 4.37 13.11
N ASN A 147 8.48 5.52 12.78
CA ASN A 147 8.85 5.87 11.41
C ASN A 147 10.30 5.49 11.08
N HIS A 148 11.22 5.61 12.04
CA HIS A 148 12.65 5.41 11.82
C HIS A 148 13.38 5.09 13.14
N ILE A 149 14.29 4.12 13.13
CA ILE A 149 15.28 3.87 14.19
C ILE A 149 16.70 4.20 13.69
N THR A 150 17.45 4.98 14.44
CA THR A 150 18.88 5.23 14.19
C THR A 150 19.71 5.07 15.47
N THR A 151 21.03 5.16 15.34
CA THR A 151 21.97 5.04 16.46
C THR A 151 22.91 6.24 16.50
N LEU A 152 23.15 6.78 17.69
CA LEU A 152 24.17 7.81 17.94
C LEU A 152 24.77 7.53 19.33
N ASN A 153 26.11 7.50 19.44
CA ASN A 153 26.83 7.30 20.70
C ASN A 153 26.34 6.05 21.49
N ASN A 154 26.15 4.93 20.81
CA ASN A 154 25.64 3.66 21.35
C ASN A 154 24.22 3.74 21.96
N ARG A 155 23.44 4.75 21.59
CA ARG A 155 22.02 4.88 21.97
C ARG A 155 21.15 4.80 20.74
N TRP A 156 20.04 4.09 20.87
CA TRP A 156 19.03 4.01 19.81
C TRP A 156 18.07 5.18 19.94
N TYR A 157 17.69 5.75 18.80
CA TYR A 157 16.71 6.82 18.72
C TYR A 157 15.58 6.40 17.79
N ALA A 158 14.36 6.50 18.27
CA ALA A 158 13.15 6.23 17.50
C ALA A 158 12.44 7.53 17.17
N ALA A 159 12.19 7.77 15.90
CA ALA A 159 11.29 8.83 15.44
C ALA A 159 9.88 8.29 15.35
N THR A 160 8.93 9.04 15.92
CA THR A 160 7.54 8.62 15.97
C THR A 160 6.57 9.69 15.49
N GLY A 161 5.41 9.20 15.05
CA GLY A 161 4.16 9.94 14.97
C GLY A 161 3.24 9.51 16.11
N SER A 162 3.57 9.85 17.34
CA SER A 162 2.83 9.41 18.53
C SER A 162 2.16 10.58 19.22
N TYR A 163 1.03 10.35 19.89
CA TYR A 163 0.46 11.36 20.79
C TYR A 163 1.20 11.34 22.13
N PHE A 164 1.57 12.52 22.61
CA PHE A 164 2.16 12.73 23.93
C PHE A 164 1.37 13.81 24.66
N GLU A 165 0.94 13.52 25.87
CA GLU A 165 0.20 14.43 26.73
C GLU A 165 1.13 15.11 27.74
N PHE A 166 1.04 16.44 27.84
CA PHE A 166 1.81 17.24 28.78
C PHE A 166 0.94 18.17 29.61
N GLY A 167 1.10 18.11 30.94
CA GLY A 167 0.50 19.04 31.90
C GLY A 167 -1.01 18.85 32.09
N GLU A 168 -1.60 19.69 32.95
CA GLU A 168 -3.02 19.64 33.31
C GLU A 168 -3.96 20.17 32.19
N ASN A 169 -3.40 20.84 31.18
CA ASN A 169 -4.16 21.45 30.07
C ASN A 169 -4.21 20.57 28.80
N GLU A 170 -3.87 19.27 28.90
CA GLU A 170 -3.96 18.29 27.79
C GLU A 170 -3.24 18.76 26.50
N LEU A 171 -2.03 19.35 26.61
CA LEU A 171 -1.28 19.73 25.42
C LEU A 171 -0.79 18.46 24.70
N LEU A 172 -1.31 18.22 23.50
CA LEU A 172 -1.05 17.02 22.69
C LEU A 172 0.03 17.30 21.65
N ALA A 173 1.18 16.64 21.74
CA ALA A 173 2.17 16.62 20.65
C ALA A 173 2.04 15.34 19.83
N PHE A 174 2.00 15.44 18.49
CA PHE A 174 1.76 14.29 17.58
C PHE A 174 3.03 13.64 17.01
N GLY A 175 4.21 14.17 17.34
CA GLY A 175 5.52 13.60 16.98
C GLY A 175 6.50 13.64 18.14
N GLY A 176 7.41 12.67 18.18
CA GLY A 176 8.44 12.62 19.23
C GLY A 176 9.67 11.83 18.84
N ILE A 177 10.70 12.00 19.66
CA ILE A 177 11.94 11.21 19.60
C ILE A 177 12.11 10.52 20.94
N LEU A 178 12.16 9.21 20.91
CA LEU A 178 12.49 8.41 22.09
C LEU A 178 13.93 7.89 21.98
N ALA A 179 14.63 7.88 23.10
CA ALA A 179 15.97 7.32 23.20
C ALA A 179 15.96 6.04 24.05
N SER A 180 16.79 5.06 23.67
CA SER A 180 17.01 3.82 24.40
C SER A 180 18.50 3.55 24.59
N GLU A 181 18.88 3.20 25.82
CA GLU A 181 20.25 2.84 26.19
C GLU A 181 20.45 1.30 26.27
N ASP A 182 19.38 0.53 26.12
CA ASP A 182 19.35 -0.93 26.31
C ASP A 182 18.83 -1.67 25.07
N GLN A 183 19.15 -1.13 23.88
CA GLN A 183 18.79 -1.68 22.57
C GLN A 183 17.26 -1.86 22.39
N GLY A 184 16.47 -0.93 22.92
CA GLY A 184 15.02 -0.88 22.79
C GLY A 184 14.24 -1.71 23.80
N ASN A 185 14.81 -2.10 24.95
CA ASN A 185 14.01 -2.70 26.01
C ASN A 185 13.23 -1.62 26.80
N THR A 186 13.82 -0.44 26.96
CA THR A 186 13.18 0.74 27.55
C THR A 186 13.42 1.97 26.69
N TRP A 187 12.47 2.91 26.75
CA TRP A 187 12.48 4.12 25.95
C TRP A 187 12.14 5.34 26.81
N LYS A 188 12.83 6.44 26.57
CA LYS A 188 12.56 7.73 27.20
C LYS A 188 12.30 8.78 26.13
N LEU A 189 11.21 9.52 26.26
CA LEU A 189 10.96 10.70 25.43
C LEU A 189 12.05 11.74 25.70
N VAL A 190 12.80 12.11 24.66
CA VAL A 190 13.90 13.10 24.72
C VAL A 190 13.59 14.37 23.92
N TYR A 191 12.57 14.33 23.06
CA TYR A 191 12.07 15.46 22.31
C TYR A 191 10.61 15.22 21.90
N ALA A 192 9.78 16.26 21.94
CA ALA A 192 8.44 16.28 21.37
C ALA A 192 8.38 17.38 20.31
N SER A 193 7.68 17.11 19.20
CA SER A 193 7.49 18.10 18.14
C SER A 193 6.71 19.32 18.64
N PRO A 194 6.74 20.44 17.91
CA PRO A 194 5.72 21.46 18.05
C PRO A 194 4.32 20.87 17.89
N THR A 195 3.33 21.59 18.39
CA THR A 195 1.92 21.25 18.21
C THR A 195 1.10 22.50 17.92
N ASP A 196 0.04 22.33 17.12
CA ASP A 196 -0.99 23.33 16.88
C ASP A 196 -2.35 22.63 16.69
N ASP A 197 -3.44 23.39 16.74
CA ASP A 197 -4.81 22.85 16.74
C ASP A 197 -5.24 22.22 15.40
N ASN A 198 -4.46 22.39 14.32
CA ASN A 198 -4.87 22.07 12.96
C ASN A 198 -3.93 21.11 12.23
N SER A 199 -2.74 20.82 12.77
CA SER A 199 -1.68 20.08 12.11
C SER A 199 -1.30 18.82 12.88
N VAL A 200 -1.18 17.71 12.16
CA VAL A 200 -0.62 16.47 12.67
C VAL A 200 0.88 16.45 12.36
N PHE A 201 1.69 16.74 13.36
CA PHE A 201 3.15 16.65 13.27
C PHE A 201 3.63 15.20 13.30
N ARG A 202 4.69 14.90 12.56
CA ARG A 202 5.37 13.60 12.55
C ARG A 202 6.88 13.84 12.55
N ILE A 203 7.64 13.04 13.31
CA ILE A 203 9.08 12.93 13.06
C ILE A 203 9.25 11.84 12.00
N GLY A 204 9.56 12.23 10.77
CA GLY A 204 9.60 11.30 9.63
C GLY A 204 10.93 10.55 9.51
N SER A 205 12.05 11.20 9.83
CA SER A 205 13.37 10.60 9.71
C SER A 205 14.39 11.17 10.69
N LEU A 206 15.36 10.32 11.03
CA LEU A 206 16.51 10.65 11.87
C LEU A 206 17.79 10.27 11.14
N LEU A 207 18.85 11.04 11.35
CA LEU A 207 20.15 10.75 10.75
C LEU A 207 21.27 11.12 11.72
N ALA A 208 22.14 10.16 12.05
CA ALA A 208 23.38 10.46 12.77
C ALA A 208 24.47 10.89 11.79
N PHE A 209 25.07 12.06 12.00
CA PHE A 209 26.13 12.60 11.15
C PHE A 209 27.08 13.49 11.96
N LYS A 210 28.40 13.30 11.83
CA LYS A 210 29.44 14.07 12.54
C LYS A 210 29.11 14.26 14.04
N ASP A 211 28.82 13.17 14.74
CA ASP A 211 28.50 13.11 16.18
C ASP A 211 27.24 13.89 16.61
N ARG A 212 26.36 14.22 15.64
CA ARG A 212 25.08 14.87 15.89
C ARG A 212 23.93 14.05 15.34
N LEU A 213 22.75 14.25 15.91
CA LEU A 213 21.50 13.68 15.42
C LEU A 213 20.70 14.76 14.71
N TYR A 214 20.44 14.56 13.43
CA TYR A 214 19.61 15.43 12.60
C TYR A 214 18.20 14.86 12.51
N VAL A 215 17.21 15.74 12.64
CA VAL A 215 15.79 15.40 12.71
C VAL A 215 15.04 16.13 11.61
N PHE A 216 14.20 15.37 10.92
CA PHE A 216 13.45 15.84 9.76
C PHE A 216 11.95 15.60 10.00
N PRO A 217 11.26 16.59 10.59
CA PRO A 217 9.82 16.52 10.79
C PRO A 217 9.06 16.92 9.52
N TYR A 218 7.79 16.53 9.47
CA TYR A 218 6.81 17.06 8.54
C TYR A 218 5.46 17.15 9.25
N ALA A 219 4.52 17.91 8.69
CA ALA A 219 3.16 17.98 9.20
C ALA A 219 2.14 18.05 8.07
N TYR A 220 0.91 17.63 8.34
CA TYR A 220 -0.21 17.77 7.43
C TYR A 220 -1.48 18.16 8.17
N ARG A 221 -2.42 18.76 7.44
CA ARG A 221 -3.74 19.17 7.93
C ARG A 221 -4.80 18.44 7.15
N SER A 222 -5.86 18.04 7.84
CA SER A 222 -7.03 17.49 7.17
C SER A 222 -7.95 18.62 6.74
N MET A 223 -8.19 18.76 5.44
CA MET A 223 -9.02 19.82 4.87
C MET A 223 -10.15 19.24 4.04
N LYS A 224 -11.34 19.86 4.09
CA LYS A 224 -12.37 19.52 3.11
C LYS A 224 -12.04 20.18 1.78
N LYS A 225 -12.59 19.62 0.70
CA LYS A 225 -12.33 20.14 -0.65
C LYS A 225 -12.76 21.60 -0.81
N GLU A 226 -13.88 21.98 -0.20
CA GLU A 226 -14.41 23.35 -0.18
C GLU A 226 -13.52 24.36 0.55
N ASP A 227 -12.65 23.91 1.47
CA ASP A 227 -11.71 24.76 2.20
C ASP A 227 -10.38 24.94 1.43
N ILE A 228 -10.19 24.17 0.35
CA ILE A 228 -9.02 24.23 -0.52
C ILE A 228 -9.34 25.15 -1.72
N PRO A 229 -8.48 26.12 -2.07
CA PRO A 229 -8.74 26.99 -3.22
C PRO A 229 -8.95 26.18 -4.51
N GLU A 230 -9.96 26.54 -5.30
CA GLU A 230 -10.41 25.79 -6.48
C GLU A 230 -9.28 25.47 -7.48
N ARG A 231 -8.31 26.37 -7.62
CA ARG A 231 -7.15 26.17 -8.51
C ARG A 231 -6.31 24.93 -8.16
N TYR A 232 -6.38 24.42 -6.94
CA TYR A 232 -5.65 23.21 -6.51
C TYR A 232 -6.48 21.93 -6.59
N HIS A 233 -7.81 22.03 -6.83
CA HIS A 233 -8.68 20.86 -6.93
C HIS A 233 -8.25 19.83 -7.98
N PRO A 234 -7.66 20.20 -9.13
CA PRO A 234 -7.14 19.23 -10.09
C PRO A 234 -5.99 18.36 -9.57
N TYR A 235 -5.31 18.78 -8.51
CA TYR A 235 -4.13 18.10 -7.94
C TYR A 235 -4.45 17.24 -6.72
N LEU A 236 -5.71 17.22 -6.29
CA LEU A 236 -6.15 16.47 -5.13
C LEU A 236 -6.34 15.00 -5.50
N SER A 237 -5.91 14.13 -4.59
CA SER A 237 -6.15 12.69 -4.67
C SER A 237 -7.55 12.32 -4.15
N ASN A 238 -7.85 11.03 -4.02
CA ASN A 238 -9.07 10.59 -3.33
C ASN A 238 -9.02 10.99 -1.85
N SER A 239 -10.16 11.46 -1.32
CA SER A 239 -10.25 11.86 0.08
C SER A 239 -10.12 10.67 1.03
N TYR A 240 -9.47 10.91 2.17
CA TYR A 240 -9.46 10.03 3.33
C TYR A 240 -10.54 10.48 4.31
N ARG A 241 -11.58 9.65 4.50
CA ARG A 241 -12.72 9.97 5.39
C ARG A 241 -13.33 11.35 5.08
N ASP A 242 -13.56 11.62 3.79
CA ASP A 242 -14.10 12.90 3.27
C ASP A 242 -13.18 14.13 3.48
N GLN A 243 -11.89 13.92 3.76
CA GLN A 243 -10.89 14.99 3.90
C GLN A 243 -9.64 14.72 3.04
N HIS A 244 -8.96 15.76 2.60
CA HIS A 244 -7.65 15.68 1.96
C HIS A 244 -6.55 15.97 2.98
N LEU A 245 -5.45 15.23 2.91
CA LEU A 245 -4.31 15.38 3.82
C LEU A 245 -3.29 16.32 3.18
N ILE A 246 -3.39 17.61 3.49
CA ILE A 246 -2.58 18.65 2.87
C ILE A 246 -1.33 18.89 3.70
N PHE A 247 -0.14 18.81 3.11
CA PHE A 247 1.09 19.17 3.81
C PHE A 247 1.04 20.60 4.36
N THR A 248 1.51 20.77 5.59
CA THR A 248 1.80 22.08 6.17
C THR A 248 3.14 22.52 5.63
N SER A 249 3.14 23.58 4.82
CA SER A 249 4.35 24.25 4.37
C SER A 249 5.08 24.89 5.54
N ASP A 250 6.40 24.71 5.59
CA ASP A 250 7.31 25.29 6.58
C ASP A 250 6.88 24.97 8.03
N PRO A 251 6.75 23.67 8.40
CA PRO A 251 6.10 23.25 9.65
C PRO A 251 6.83 23.71 10.92
N LEU A 252 8.10 24.10 10.84
CA LEU A 252 8.87 24.65 11.96
C LEU A 252 9.04 26.18 11.87
N GLY A 253 8.27 26.86 11.01
CA GLY A 253 8.40 28.29 10.78
C GLY A 253 9.70 28.62 10.05
N PRO A 254 10.59 29.47 10.61
CA PRO A 254 11.83 29.86 9.94
C PRO A 254 12.92 28.77 9.94
N ALA A 255 12.74 27.66 10.64
CA ALA A 255 13.69 26.55 10.64
C ALA A 255 13.19 25.40 9.74
N ASP A 256 14.09 24.53 9.30
CA ASP A 256 13.75 23.35 8.47
C ASP A 256 14.03 22.03 9.18
N ILE A 257 15.01 22.04 10.08
CA ILE A 257 15.49 20.84 10.77
C ILE A 257 15.74 21.11 12.25
N ILE A 258 15.84 20.03 13.02
CA ILE A 258 16.29 20.07 14.41
C ILE A 258 17.58 19.26 14.53
N VAL A 259 18.56 19.77 15.28
CA VAL A 259 19.86 19.13 15.50
C VAL A 259 20.07 18.90 16.98
N PHE A 260 20.57 17.72 17.35
CA PHE A 260 20.97 17.38 18.71
C PHE A 260 22.47 17.08 18.77
N ASP A 261 23.18 17.80 19.64
CA ASP A 261 24.63 17.68 19.82
C ASP A 261 25.05 16.67 20.89
N GLY A 262 24.10 15.93 21.47
CA GLY A 262 24.31 15.07 22.63
C GLY A 262 23.84 15.67 23.95
N THR A 263 23.60 16.98 23.99
CA THR A 263 23.19 17.72 25.19
C THR A 263 22.00 18.65 24.95
N THR A 264 21.96 19.35 23.82
CA THR A 264 20.95 20.37 23.51
C THR A 264 20.33 20.14 22.14
N TRP A 265 19.05 20.52 22.02
CA TRP A 265 18.30 20.55 20.77
C TRP A 265 18.31 21.97 20.21
N GLU A 266 18.65 22.12 18.94
CA GLU A 266 18.71 23.40 18.24
C GLU A 266 17.91 23.34 16.93
N TYR A 267 17.09 24.35 16.69
CA TYR A 267 16.40 24.54 15.42
C TYR A 267 17.33 25.24 14.44
N ARG A 268 17.44 24.71 13.22
CA ARG A 268 18.29 25.31 12.17
C ARG A 268 17.54 25.52 10.88
N ASP A 269 17.72 26.72 10.34
CA ASP A 269 17.41 27.11 8.98
C ASP A 269 18.60 26.71 8.09
N LEU A 270 18.43 25.67 7.29
CA LEU A 270 19.45 25.21 6.35
C LEU A 270 19.01 25.44 4.89
N ILE A 271 17.72 25.56 4.64
CA ILE A 271 17.12 25.52 3.32
C ILE A 271 16.41 26.85 3.10
N THR A 272 16.97 27.68 2.23
CA THR A 272 16.44 29.02 1.95
C THR A 272 15.20 29.01 1.03
N MET A 273 14.54 27.87 0.88
CA MET A 273 13.45 27.68 -0.08
C MET A 273 12.09 27.72 0.62
N PRO A 274 11.16 28.57 0.17
CA PRO A 274 9.87 28.70 0.83
C PRO A 274 8.95 27.51 0.50
N ASN A 275 7.95 27.32 1.34
CA ASN A 275 6.90 26.32 1.18
C ASN A 275 7.42 24.88 1.23
N LEU A 276 8.36 24.60 2.12
CA LEU A 276 8.90 23.27 2.32
C LEU A 276 7.85 22.33 2.91
N CYS A 277 7.53 21.23 2.24
CA CYS A 277 6.53 20.27 2.70
C CYS A 277 7.17 19.09 3.46
N ILE A 278 8.21 18.49 2.88
CA ILE A 278 8.88 17.32 3.45
C ILE A 278 10.33 17.23 3.00
N ILE A 279 11.18 16.75 3.91
CA ILE A 279 12.60 16.44 3.67
C ILE A 279 12.80 14.94 3.86
N THR A 280 13.33 14.25 2.85
CA THR A 280 13.76 12.85 2.95
C THR A 280 15.29 12.77 2.91
N PRO A 281 15.95 12.53 4.07
CA PRO A 281 17.40 12.52 4.17
C PRO A 281 17.99 11.14 3.93
N PHE A 282 19.24 11.09 3.47
CA PHE A 282 20.07 9.88 3.48
C PHE A 282 21.56 10.23 3.48
N LEU A 283 22.41 9.31 3.96
CA LEU A 283 23.86 9.49 3.95
C LEU A 283 24.48 8.92 2.68
N PHE A 284 25.36 9.69 2.04
CA PHE A 284 26.21 9.19 0.96
C PHE A 284 27.57 9.88 0.98
N ASN A 285 28.66 9.10 0.88
CA ASN A 285 30.04 9.60 0.89
C ASN A 285 30.34 10.63 2.00
N ASN A 286 29.91 10.34 3.23
CA ASN A 286 30.08 11.21 4.40
C ASN A 286 29.48 12.62 4.21
N ARG A 287 28.33 12.70 3.52
CA ARG A 287 27.49 13.89 3.40
C ARG A 287 26.04 13.50 3.60
N ILE A 288 25.22 14.45 4.04
CA ILE A 288 23.77 14.31 4.06
C ILE A 288 23.23 14.74 2.71
N VAL A 289 22.50 13.87 2.03
CA VAL A 289 21.73 14.22 0.85
C VAL A 289 20.27 14.43 1.28
N LEU A 290 19.66 15.50 0.81
CA LEU A 290 18.32 15.93 1.18
C LEU A 290 17.45 15.99 -0.07
N SER A 291 16.48 15.09 -0.18
CA SER A 291 15.42 15.17 -1.19
C SER A 291 14.27 15.97 -0.61
N LEU A 292 13.94 17.09 -1.24
CA LEU A 292 12.91 18.02 -0.80
C LEU A 292 11.69 17.94 -1.70
N ILE A 293 10.51 18.13 -1.11
CA ILE A 293 9.29 18.51 -1.83
C ILE A 293 8.84 19.86 -1.30
N THR A 294 8.59 20.81 -2.19
CA THR A 294 8.10 22.15 -1.89
C THR A 294 6.81 22.43 -2.65
N GLY A 295 5.87 23.15 -2.06
CA GLY A 295 4.64 23.57 -2.73
C GLY A 295 3.56 24.07 -1.78
N THR A 296 2.47 24.55 -2.36
CA THR A 296 1.29 25.01 -1.61
C THR A 296 0.12 24.07 -1.88
N TYR A 297 -0.60 23.67 -0.83
CA TYR A 297 -1.72 22.73 -0.91
C TYR A 297 -1.34 21.39 -1.58
N VAL A 298 -0.15 20.87 -1.26
CA VAL A 298 0.31 19.57 -1.75
C VAL A 298 -0.43 18.47 -0.98
N ASP A 299 -1.22 17.66 -1.68
CA ASP A 299 -1.90 16.52 -1.10
C ASP A 299 -0.91 15.36 -0.87
N TYR A 300 -0.77 14.95 0.39
CA TYR A 300 0.09 13.85 0.82
C TYR A 300 -0.22 12.55 0.07
N LEU A 301 -1.51 12.25 -0.14
CA LEU A 301 -1.92 11.00 -0.78
C LEU A 301 -1.71 11.01 -2.30
N ALA A 302 -1.63 12.20 -2.92
CA ALA A 302 -1.35 12.32 -4.36
C ALA A 302 0.08 11.84 -4.70
N LEU A 303 1.02 11.91 -3.74
CA LEU A 303 2.39 11.42 -3.94
C LEU A 303 2.46 9.92 -4.24
N LYS A 304 1.40 9.14 -3.94
CA LYS A 304 1.30 7.74 -4.36
C LYS A 304 1.33 7.60 -5.88
N ASP A 305 0.71 8.52 -6.61
CA ASP A 305 0.56 8.47 -8.06
C ASP A 305 1.64 9.27 -8.80
N GLY A 306 2.27 10.24 -8.14
CA GLY A 306 3.36 11.04 -8.70
C GLY A 306 3.51 12.38 -7.98
N LEU A 307 4.45 13.21 -8.42
CA LEU A 307 4.50 14.59 -7.95
C LEU A 307 3.41 15.40 -8.67
N PRO A 308 2.48 16.05 -7.95
CA PRO A 308 1.48 16.90 -8.60
C PRO A 308 2.10 18.22 -9.11
N ASP A 309 1.54 18.81 -10.16
CA ASP A 309 2.09 20.00 -10.83
C ASP A 309 2.18 21.26 -9.94
N ASN A 310 1.47 21.30 -8.81
CA ASN A 310 1.58 22.38 -7.82
C ASN A 310 2.73 22.18 -6.81
N ALA A 311 3.57 21.16 -7.00
CA ALA A 311 4.73 20.86 -6.20
C ALA A 311 6.01 20.81 -7.05
N ALA A 312 7.16 20.93 -6.40
CA ALA A 312 8.48 20.81 -7.01
C ALA A 312 9.40 19.96 -6.12
N SER A 313 10.35 19.26 -6.76
CA SER A 313 11.34 18.42 -6.08
C SER A 313 12.75 18.95 -6.28
N ILE A 314 13.57 18.89 -5.24
CA ILE A 314 14.93 19.44 -5.24
C ILE A 314 15.86 18.55 -4.44
N LEU A 315 17.07 18.34 -4.96
CA LEU A 315 18.09 17.53 -4.31
C LEU A 315 19.24 18.43 -3.83
N LEU A 316 19.50 18.42 -2.52
CA LEU A 316 20.58 19.18 -1.90
C LEU A 316 21.57 18.24 -1.21
N VAL A 317 22.80 18.71 -1.03
CA VAL A 317 23.86 18.03 -0.28
C VAL A 317 24.38 18.97 0.79
N PHE A 318 24.43 18.46 2.01
CA PHE A 318 24.98 19.13 3.18
C PHE A 318 26.18 18.36 3.72
N ASP A 319 27.32 19.05 3.84
CA ASP A 319 28.57 18.45 4.31
C ASP A 319 28.83 18.66 5.81
N GLY A 320 27.96 19.38 6.52
CA GLY A 320 28.12 19.78 7.92
C GLY A 320 28.28 21.29 8.10
N ASP A 321 28.72 21.99 7.05
CA ASP A 321 29.04 23.41 7.09
C ASP A 321 28.29 24.18 6.00
N SER A 322 28.16 23.59 4.81
CA SER A 322 27.54 24.21 3.63
C SER A 322 26.53 23.29 2.96
N ILE A 323 25.56 23.91 2.29
CA ILE A 323 24.55 23.22 1.50
C ILE A 323 24.70 23.62 0.03
N VAL A 324 24.67 22.64 -0.87
CA VAL A 324 24.77 22.86 -2.32
C VAL A 324 23.72 22.05 -3.08
N PRO A 325 23.13 22.59 -4.15
CA PRO A 325 22.23 21.83 -5.00
C PRO A 325 22.98 20.77 -5.80
N VAL A 326 22.32 19.64 -6.04
CA VAL A 326 22.78 18.57 -6.92
C VAL A 326 22.07 18.69 -8.26
N SER A 327 22.83 18.70 -9.34
CA SER A 327 22.26 18.69 -10.69
C SER A 327 21.78 17.28 -11.01
N LEU A 328 20.48 17.06 -10.85
CA LEU A 328 19.76 15.85 -11.27
C LEU A 328 18.35 16.28 -11.69
N GLU A 329 17.94 15.94 -12.90
CA GLU A 329 16.57 16.21 -13.37
C GLU A 329 15.67 15.03 -12.98
N TYR A 330 14.64 15.30 -12.16
CA TYR A 330 13.66 14.32 -11.72
C TYR A 330 12.38 15.00 -11.22
N GLU A 331 11.27 14.26 -11.19
CA GLU A 331 10.00 14.67 -10.61
C GLU A 331 9.88 14.18 -9.16
N LEU A 332 10.17 12.90 -8.91
CA LEU A 332 10.02 12.29 -7.59
C LEU A 332 11.05 11.19 -7.37
N ILE A 333 11.68 11.15 -6.20
CA ILE A 333 12.46 9.99 -5.75
C ILE A 333 11.50 9.05 -5.00
N ARG A 334 11.35 7.83 -5.52
CA ARG A 334 10.50 6.78 -4.93
C ARG A 334 11.25 5.97 -3.88
N ASP A 335 12.52 5.67 -4.14
CA ASP A 335 13.34 4.84 -3.26
C ASP A 335 14.84 5.15 -3.40
N VAL A 336 15.59 4.84 -2.37
CA VAL A 336 17.01 5.16 -2.23
C VAL A 336 17.79 3.96 -1.71
N VAL A 337 18.77 3.53 -2.50
CA VAL A 337 19.70 2.46 -2.10
C VAL A 337 21.11 3.02 -2.05
N VAL A 338 21.68 3.00 -0.85
CA VAL A 338 23.07 3.38 -0.59
C VAL A 338 23.92 2.12 -0.48
N LYS A 339 24.92 2.00 -1.35
CA LYS A 339 26.01 1.03 -1.25
C LYS A 339 27.32 1.77 -0.99
N LYS A 340 28.36 1.03 -0.60
CA LYS A 340 29.64 1.59 -0.13
C LYS A 340 30.25 2.65 -1.07
N ASP A 341 30.08 2.49 -2.39
CA ASP A 341 30.67 3.35 -3.42
C ASP A 341 29.65 3.89 -4.43
N ARG A 342 28.35 3.68 -4.19
CA ARG A 342 27.28 3.98 -5.15
C ARG A 342 26.01 4.43 -4.44
N LEU A 343 25.42 5.47 -4.99
CA LEU A 343 24.06 5.88 -4.69
C LEU A 343 23.18 5.47 -5.87
N LEU A 344 22.06 4.82 -5.57
CA LEU A 344 21.04 4.43 -6.52
C LEU A 344 19.72 5.08 -6.11
N LEU A 345 19.10 5.80 -7.03
CA LEU A 345 17.81 6.47 -6.82
C LEU A 345 16.80 5.89 -7.81
N LEU A 346 15.70 5.34 -7.31
CA LEU A 346 14.53 5.09 -8.15
C LEU A 346 13.81 6.43 -8.34
N ILE A 347 13.85 6.97 -9.56
CA ILE A 347 13.27 8.27 -9.89
C ILE A 347 12.14 8.15 -10.90
N GLN A 348 11.20 9.07 -10.79
CA GLN A 348 10.24 9.39 -11.83
C GLN A 348 10.76 10.60 -12.63
N LYS A 349 10.76 10.51 -13.95
CA LYS A 349 11.18 11.59 -14.87
C LYS A 349 10.34 11.50 -16.14
N GLN A 350 9.60 12.57 -16.47
CA GLN A 350 8.75 12.67 -17.68
C GLN A 350 7.78 11.47 -17.79
N GLY A 351 7.12 11.13 -16.67
CA GLY A 351 6.20 9.98 -16.58
C GLY A 351 6.84 8.60 -16.71
N ASN A 352 8.18 8.49 -16.81
CA ASN A 352 8.92 7.23 -16.86
C ASN A 352 9.62 6.96 -15.52
N TYR A 353 9.89 5.68 -15.24
CA TYR A 353 10.69 5.25 -14.09
C TYR A 353 12.11 4.88 -14.51
N LEU A 354 13.09 5.45 -13.82
CA LEU A 354 14.52 5.22 -14.06
C LEU A 354 15.21 4.90 -12.74
N ILE A 355 16.31 4.15 -12.81
CA ILE A 355 17.28 4.10 -11.71
C ILE A 355 18.43 5.03 -12.09
N ALA A 356 18.67 6.08 -11.30
CA ALA A 356 19.82 6.95 -11.43
C ALA A 356 20.94 6.47 -10.49
N GLU A 357 22.11 6.17 -11.05
CA GLU A 357 23.30 5.74 -10.31
C GLU A 357 24.36 6.84 -10.35
N THR A 358 24.99 7.10 -9.21
CA THR A 358 26.17 7.97 -9.13
C THR A 358 27.16 7.47 -8.09
N LYS A 359 28.42 7.88 -8.25
CA LYS A 359 29.51 7.65 -7.29
C LYS A 359 29.95 8.93 -6.57
N ASP A 360 29.59 10.10 -7.09
CA ASP A 360 30.15 11.39 -6.69
C ASP A 360 29.11 12.53 -6.63
N LEU A 361 27.84 12.24 -6.97
CA LEU A 361 26.74 13.22 -7.06
C LEU A 361 26.91 14.23 -8.21
N VAL A 362 27.80 13.94 -9.18
CA VAL A 362 28.05 14.79 -10.34
C VAL A 362 27.80 14.01 -11.63
N ALA A 363 28.43 12.84 -11.76
CA ALA A 363 28.26 11.98 -12.91
C ALA A 363 27.13 10.98 -12.64
N TRP A 364 26.16 10.93 -13.54
CA TRP A 364 24.99 10.06 -13.45
C TRP A 364 24.95 9.04 -14.57
N LYS A 365 24.55 7.82 -14.22
CA LYS A 365 24.18 6.75 -15.15
C LYS A 365 22.71 6.43 -14.95
N TYR A 366 22.00 6.16 -16.03
CA TYR A 366 20.56 5.92 -15.96
C TYR A 366 20.23 4.53 -16.46
N TYR A 367 19.31 3.86 -15.76
CA TYR A 367 18.78 2.57 -16.15
C TYR A 367 17.27 2.69 -16.31
N ARG A 368 16.79 2.60 -17.54
CA ARG A 368 15.37 2.66 -17.86
C ARG A 368 14.67 1.37 -17.46
N ILE A 369 13.62 1.52 -16.66
CA ILE A 369 12.68 0.45 -16.32
C ILE A 369 11.62 0.37 -17.43
N LEU A 370 11.12 -0.83 -17.71
CA LEU A 370 10.11 -1.07 -18.73
C LEU A 370 8.84 -0.24 -18.47
N GLN A 371 8.31 0.41 -19.50
CA GLN A 371 7.15 1.32 -19.37
C GLN A 371 5.87 0.60 -18.91
N ASP A 372 5.69 -0.66 -19.32
CA ASP A 372 4.54 -1.48 -18.93
C ASP A 372 4.71 -2.16 -17.56
N LEU A 373 5.83 -1.90 -16.87
CA LEU A 373 5.95 -2.36 -15.49
C LEU A 373 4.91 -1.63 -14.65
N ARG A 374 4.08 -2.37 -13.90
CA ARG A 374 3.24 -1.73 -12.88
C ARG A 374 4.14 -0.89 -11.98
N THR A 375 3.67 0.29 -11.57
CA THR A 375 4.43 1.33 -10.85
C THR A 375 5.52 0.75 -9.93
N PRO A 376 6.80 0.92 -10.28
CA PRO A 376 7.92 0.57 -9.41
C PRO A 376 7.85 1.35 -8.10
N GLN A 377 8.05 0.66 -6.98
CA GLN A 377 8.00 1.28 -5.65
C GLN A 377 9.34 1.22 -4.93
N SER A 378 10.06 0.12 -5.07
CA SER A 378 11.31 -0.14 -4.34
C SER A 378 12.35 -0.77 -5.24
N ILE A 379 13.62 -0.55 -4.91
CA ILE A 379 14.77 -1.13 -5.58
C ILE A 379 15.77 -1.72 -4.58
N GLU A 380 16.58 -2.66 -5.06
CA GLU A 380 17.77 -3.13 -4.33
C GLU A 380 18.82 -3.62 -5.33
N PHE A 381 20.08 -3.68 -4.93
CA PHE A 381 21.20 -4.02 -5.79
C PHE A 381 22.17 -4.99 -5.10
N ASP A 382 22.45 -6.12 -5.75
CA ASP A 382 23.38 -7.14 -5.24
C ASP A 382 24.84 -6.94 -5.70
N GLY A 383 25.12 -5.87 -6.44
CA GLY A 383 26.42 -5.62 -7.07
C GLY A 383 26.46 -5.97 -8.56
N VAL A 384 25.50 -6.76 -9.04
CA VAL A 384 25.40 -7.24 -10.43
C VAL A 384 24.04 -6.96 -11.05
N SER A 385 22.97 -7.14 -10.28
CA SER A 385 21.59 -7.06 -10.71
C SER A 385 20.77 -6.13 -9.81
N PHE A 386 19.86 -5.40 -10.43
CA PHE A 386 18.78 -4.70 -9.77
C PHE A 386 17.63 -5.66 -9.45
N TYR A 387 17.06 -5.46 -8.27
CA TYR A 387 15.78 -5.98 -7.85
C TYR A 387 14.80 -4.81 -7.82
N ILE A 388 13.58 -5.02 -8.33
CA ILE A 388 12.58 -3.97 -8.48
C ILE A 388 11.24 -4.50 -7.97
N GLY A 389 10.74 -3.91 -6.89
CA GLY A 389 9.42 -4.16 -6.33
C GLY A 389 8.38 -3.25 -6.97
N THR A 390 7.15 -3.75 -7.12
CA THR A 390 6.06 -3.02 -7.79
C THR A 390 4.82 -2.92 -6.90
N VAL A 391 3.95 -1.93 -7.17
CA VAL A 391 2.60 -1.85 -6.57
C VAL A 391 1.76 -3.12 -6.78
N GLY A 392 2.07 -3.89 -7.83
CA GLY A 392 1.36 -5.13 -8.16
C GLY A 392 1.92 -6.38 -7.47
N GLY A 393 2.94 -6.25 -6.63
CA GLY A 393 3.50 -7.35 -5.84
C GLY A 393 4.50 -8.27 -6.56
N ASN A 394 4.68 -8.12 -7.88
CA ASN A 394 5.78 -8.79 -8.56
C ASN A 394 7.12 -8.14 -8.19
N ILE A 395 8.15 -8.97 -8.02
CA ILE A 395 9.54 -8.54 -7.85
C ILE A 395 10.34 -8.96 -9.07
N PHE A 396 10.97 -8.01 -9.74
CA PHE A 396 11.76 -8.24 -10.95
C PHE A 396 13.24 -8.20 -10.66
N LYS A 397 14.00 -9.12 -11.27
CA LYS A 397 15.47 -9.10 -11.29
C LYS A 397 15.96 -8.70 -12.68
N SER A 398 16.94 -7.80 -12.76
CA SER A 398 17.62 -7.48 -14.02
C SER A 398 18.58 -8.61 -14.41
N SER A 399 18.44 -9.08 -15.65
CA SER A 399 19.23 -10.18 -16.23
C SER A 399 20.29 -9.70 -17.21
N ALA A 400 20.11 -8.52 -17.79
CA ALA A 400 21.04 -7.88 -18.72
C ALA A 400 20.77 -6.37 -18.76
N GLN A 401 21.77 -5.62 -19.24
CA GLN A 401 21.68 -4.20 -19.50
C GLN A 401 22.26 -3.92 -20.90
N THR A 402 21.58 -3.09 -21.68
CA THR A 402 22.03 -2.71 -23.03
C THR A 402 22.16 -1.20 -23.08
N LEU A 403 23.33 -0.69 -23.47
CA LEU A 403 23.51 0.75 -23.69
C LEU A 403 22.66 1.19 -24.88
N VAL A 404 21.96 2.30 -24.73
CA VAL A 404 21.08 2.85 -25.78
C VAL A 404 21.52 4.27 -26.09
N SER A 405 21.64 4.59 -27.38
CA SER A 405 22.05 5.92 -27.86
C SER A 405 20.89 6.87 -28.15
N ASP A 406 19.67 6.33 -28.27
CA ASP A 406 18.45 7.08 -28.54
C ASP A 406 17.31 6.52 -27.66
N THR A 407 16.85 7.35 -26.73
CA THR A 407 15.84 6.98 -25.73
C THR A 407 14.43 6.91 -26.30
N ASP A 408 14.17 7.59 -27.41
CA ASP A 408 12.82 7.79 -27.94
C ASP A 408 12.43 6.69 -28.94
N SER A 409 13.41 6.00 -29.52
CA SER A 409 13.18 4.91 -30.49
C SER A 409 13.08 3.51 -29.87
N VAL A 410 13.13 3.38 -28.55
CA VAL A 410 13.04 2.07 -27.88
C VAL A 410 11.59 1.56 -27.89
N SER A 411 11.31 0.56 -28.73
CA SER A 411 10.03 -0.17 -28.72
C SER A 411 9.71 -0.72 -27.33
N ILE A 412 8.42 -0.71 -26.95
CA ILE A 412 7.91 -1.35 -25.72
C ILE A 412 8.49 -2.75 -25.57
N ARG A 413 9.10 -3.03 -24.41
CA ARG A 413 9.57 -4.37 -24.05
C ARG A 413 8.79 -4.89 -22.87
N TYR A 414 8.49 -6.18 -22.92
CA TYR A 414 7.82 -6.89 -21.83
C TYR A 414 8.84 -7.59 -20.94
N PRO A 415 8.52 -7.84 -19.65
CA PRO A 415 9.35 -8.69 -18.83
C PRO A 415 9.41 -10.12 -19.38
N LEU A 416 10.58 -10.76 -19.33
CA LEU A 416 10.77 -12.14 -19.80
C LEU A 416 9.94 -13.15 -19.03
N LYS A 417 9.77 -12.91 -17.73
CA LYS A 417 9.00 -13.74 -16.84
C LYS A 417 8.05 -12.88 -16.03
N ILE A 418 6.83 -13.35 -15.88
CA ILE A 418 5.79 -12.70 -15.10
C ILE A 418 5.05 -13.72 -14.24
N TYR A 419 4.52 -13.26 -13.12
CA TYR A 419 3.56 -13.99 -12.30
C TYR A 419 2.26 -13.19 -12.26
N GLY A 420 1.13 -13.88 -12.38
CA GLY A 420 -0.19 -13.28 -12.24
C GLY A 420 -1.01 -14.02 -11.21
N ALA A 421 -1.87 -13.29 -10.50
CA ALA A 421 -2.84 -13.85 -9.59
C ALA A 421 -4.15 -13.05 -9.67
N ALA A 422 -5.28 -13.75 -9.65
CA ALA A 422 -6.58 -13.11 -9.72
C ALA A 422 -7.67 -13.97 -9.07
N GLU A 423 -8.54 -13.34 -8.30
CA GLU A 423 -9.81 -13.94 -7.83
C GLU A 423 -10.98 -13.56 -8.73
N LEU A 424 -10.85 -12.45 -9.45
CA LEU A 424 -11.88 -11.89 -10.32
C LEU A 424 -11.33 -11.65 -11.74
N PRO A 425 -12.19 -11.74 -12.77
CA PRO A 425 -11.87 -11.37 -14.15
C PRO A 425 -11.17 -10.02 -14.31
N ARG A 426 -11.67 -8.97 -13.63
CA ARG A 426 -11.10 -7.61 -13.70
C ARG A 426 -9.65 -7.51 -13.23
N ASP A 427 -9.19 -8.47 -12.42
CA ASP A 427 -7.82 -8.53 -11.90
C ASP A 427 -6.94 -9.52 -12.70
N GLY A 428 -7.50 -10.18 -13.72
CA GLY A 428 -6.90 -11.29 -14.46
C GLY A 428 -5.76 -10.89 -15.39
N LYS A 429 -5.67 -9.63 -15.83
CA LYS A 429 -4.63 -9.16 -16.76
C LYS A 429 -3.32 -8.81 -16.04
N TRP A 430 -2.25 -9.45 -16.48
CA TRP A 430 -0.88 -9.23 -16.01
C TRP A 430 0.07 -9.15 -17.20
N TYR A 431 0.53 -7.94 -17.50
CA TYR A 431 1.47 -7.66 -18.58
C TYR A 431 0.98 -8.24 -19.92
N TRP A 432 1.66 -9.28 -20.42
CA TRP A 432 1.40 -9.94 -21.69
C TRP A 432 0.60 -11.25 -21.54
N ALA A 433 -0.11 -11.45 -20.42
CA ALA A 433 -1.05 -12.56 -20.26
C ALA A 433 -2.28 -12.16 -19.44
N ALA A 434 -3.39 -12.89 -19.60
CA ALA A 434 -4.61 -12.66 -18.84
C ALA A 434 -5.33 -13.96 -18.49
N ILE A 435 -5.70 -14.13 -17.20
CA ILE A 435 -6.61 -15.19 -16.77
C ILE A 435 -8.01 -14.83 -17.28
N THR A 436 -8.60 -15.73 -18.07
CA THR A 436 -9.95 -15.56 -18.62
C THR A 436 -10.94 -16.60 -18.09
N GLY A 437 -10.49 -17.56 -17.28
CA GLY A 437 -11.31 -18.62 -16.74
C GLY A 437 -10.68 -19.26 -15.52
N TRP A 438 -11.52 -19.60 -14.54
CA TRP A 438 -11.17 -20.26 -13.29
C TRP A 438 -11.70 -21.69 -13.30
N GLU A 439 -10.95 -22.62 -12.70
CA GLU A 439 -11.45 -23.98 -12.46
C GLU A 439 -12.45 -23.97 -11.29
N LYS A 440 -12.17 -23.15 -10.28
CA LYS A 440 -13.00 -22.89 -9.11
C LYS A 440 -13.14 -21.37 -8.96
N TRP A 441 -14.29 -20.87 -9.38
CA TRP A 441 -14.67 -19.46 -9.19
C TRP A 441 -14.74 -19.10 -7.70
N GLY A 442 -14.46 -17.83 -7.37
CA GLY A 442 -14.35 -17.35 -5.99
C GLY A 442 -13.05 -17.75 -5.29
N LYS A 443 -12.25 -18.65 -5.89
CA LYS A 443 -10.90 -18.98 -5.44
C LYS A 443 -9.87 -18.30 -6.32
N ARG A 444 -8.74 -17.94 -5.71
CA ARG A 444 -7.62 -17.33 -6.42
C ARG A 444 -7.08 -18.29 -7.48
N ALA A 445 -6.85 -17.76 -8.66
CA ALA A 445 -6.12 -18.43 -9.72
C ALA A 445 -4.74 -17.78 -9.87
N ARG A 446 -3.76 -18.57 -10.28
CA ARG A 446 -2.39 -18.12 -10.50
C ARG A 446 -1.82 -18.65 -11.79
N PHE A 447 -0.87 -17.91 -12.32
CA PHE A 447 -0.02 -18.41 -13.38
C PHE A 447 1.36 -17.80 -13.31
N SER A 448 2.30 -18.42 -14.02
CA SER A 448 3.51 -17.77 -14.47
C SER A 448 3.68 -17.99 -15.97
N CYS A 449 4.19 -16.98 -16.66
CA CYS A 449 4.58 -17.10 -18.07
C CYS A 449 6.04 -16.66 -18.23
N GLU A 450 6.82 -17.41 -18.99
CA GLU A 450 8.24 -17.16 -19.21
C GLU A 450 8.64 -17.37 -20.67
N ILE A 451 9.23 -16.36 -21.28
CA ILE A 451 9.90 -16.46 -22.58
C ILE A 451 11.27 -17.09 -22.35
N VAL A 452 11.49 -18.25 -22.94
CA VAL A 452 12.79 -18.93 -22.95
C VAL A 452 13.39 -18.89 -24.37
N LYS A 453 14.42 -19.69 -24.62
CA LYS A 453 15.12 -19.70 -25.92
C LYS A 453 14.22 -20.22 -27.04
N ASP A 454 14.58 -19.85 -28.28
CA ASP A 454 13.97 -20.37 -29.51
C ASP A 454 12.45 -20.21 -29.61
N ASN A 455 11.95 -19.00 -29.29
CA ASN A 455 10.51 -18.68 -29.35
C ASN A 455 9.63 -19.61 -28.50
N THR A 456 10.17 -20.13 -27.39
CA THR A 456 9.38 -20.97 -26.48
C THR A 456 8.81 -20.14 -25.33
N ILE A 457 7.53 -20.33 -25.03
CA ILE A 457 6.83 -19.76 -23.89
C ILE A 457 6.47 -20.90 -22.95
N ASN A 458 6.97 -20.85 -21.71
CA ASN A 458 6.58 -21.76 -20.64
C ASN A 458 5.49 -21.13 -19.79
N VAL A 459 4.46 -21.91 -19.47
CA VAL A 459 3.33 -21.51 -18.64
C VAL A 459 3.16 -22.53 -17.51
N GLU A 460 3.01 -22.05 -16.29
CA GLU A 460 2.55 -22.82 -15.14
C GLU A 460 1.25 -22.20 -14.65
N THR A 461 0.28 -23.02 -14.26
CA THR A 461 -1.04 -22.54 -13.79
C THR A 461 -1.51 -23.25 -12.53
N GLU A 462 -2.31 -22.55 -11.74
CA GLU A 462 -3.04 -23.06 -10.58
C GLU A 462 -4.46 -22.50 -10.62
N ASN A 463 -5.48 -23.36 -10.62
CA ASN A 463 -6.90 -22.97 -10.66
C ASN A 463 -7.30 -22.14 -11.90
N VAL A 464 -6.62 -22.32 -13.04
CA VAL A 464 -6.89 -21.62 -14.31
C VAL A 464 -7.51 -22.59 -15.32
N SER A 465 -8.70 -22.25 -15.84
CA SER A 465 -9.37 -23.01 -16.90
C SER A 465 -9.22 -22.37 -18.28
N SER A 466 -8.96 -21.07 -18.36
CA SER A 466 -8.55 -20.41 -19.61
C SER A 466 -7.61 -19.24 -19.38
N LEU A 467 -6.68 -19.06 -20.31
CA LEU A 467 -5.62 -18.06 -20.27
C LEU A 467 -5.44 -17.48 -21.67
N ARG A 468 -5.23 -16.18 -21.76
CA ARG A 468 -4.72 -15.54 -22.98
C ARG A 468 -3.25 -15.20 -22.80
N VAL A 469 -2.46 -15.45 -23.85
CA VAL A 469 -1.06 -15.06 -23.93
C VAL A 469 -0.89 -14.14 -25.14
N PHE A 470 -0.62 -12.87 -24.89
CA PHE A 470 -0.30 -11.88 -25.92
C PHE A 470 1.17 -12.02 -26.26
N VAL A 471 1.50 -12.40 -27.49
CA VAL A 471 2.84 -12.87 -27.83
C VAL A 471 3.82 -11.68 -27.89
N PRO A 472 4.83 -11.63 -27.00
CA PRO A 472 5.74 -10.49 -26.89
C PRO A 472 6.83 -10.57 -27.98
N PHE A 473 6.48 -10.19 -29.21
CA PHE A 473 7.39 -10.23 -30.37
C PHE A 473 8.64 -9.33 -30.26
N THR A 474 8.74 -8.50 -29.24
CA THR A 474 9.94 -7.71 -28.96
C THR A 474 11.12 -8.57 -28.48
N ASP A 475 10.84 -9.76 -27.94
CA ASP A 475 11.83 -10.75 -27.50
C ASP A 475 11.81 -12.05 -28.33
N MET A 476 10.96 -12.12 -29.36
CA MET A 476 10.73 -13.32 -30.18
C MET A 476 10.82 -13.02 -31.68
N LYS A 477 11.29 -13.99 -32.46
CA LYS A 477 11.44 -13.82 -33.92
C LYS A 477 10.14 -14.18 -34.65
N LYS A 478 9.43 -13.20 -35.22
CA LYS A 478 8.15 -13.40 -35.94
C LYS A 478 8.20 -14.51 -37.00
N GLU A 479 9.36 -14.71 -37.61
CA GLU A 479 9.52 -15.67 -38.73
C GLU A 479 9.59 -17.14 -38.27
N LYS A 480 9.87 -17.37 -36.98
CA LYS A 480 10.05 -18.71 -36.41
C LYS A 480 8.76 -19.20 -35.75
N PRO A 481 8.50 -20.52 -35.73
CA PRO A 481 7.42 -21.09 -34.95
C PRO A 481 7.50 -20.68 -33.47
N VAL A 482 6.36 -20.45 -32.86
CA VAL A 482 6.22 -20.27 -31.40
C VAL A 482 5.84 -21.60 -30.79
N GLU A 483 6.59 -22.03 -29.78
CA GLU A 483 6.29 -23.23 -28.99
C GLU A 483 5.72 -22.81 -27.64
N LEU A 484 4.51 -23.25 -27.31
CA LEU A 484 3.88 -23.01 -26.02
C LEU A 484 3.88 -24.31 -25.21
N LYS A 485 4.39 -24.23 -23.99
CA LYS A 485 4.41 -25.33 -23.03
C LYS A 485 3.59 -24.98 -21.80
N VAL A 486 2.70 -25.88 -21.39
CA VAL A 486 1.99 -25.78 -20.12
C VAL A 486 2.42 -26.95 -19.23
N ALA A 487 2.88 -26.67 -18.01
CA ALA A 487 3.43 -27.69 -17.09
C ALA A 487 4.50 -28.58 -17.78
N ASN A 488 5.43 -27.93 -18.50
CA ASN A 488 6.48 -28.55 -19.32
C ASN A 488 6.03 -29.44 -20.49
N ARG A 489 4.74 -29.47 -20.85
CA ARG A 489 4.23 -30.21 -22.01
C ARG A 489 3.92 -29.27 -23.15
N THR A 490 4.40 -29.57 -24.35
CA THR A 490 4.08 -28.80 -25.55
C THR A 490 2.60 -28.94 -25.90
N VAL A 491 1.88 -27.83 -25.92
CA VAL A 491 0.44 -27.76 -26.24
C VAL A 491 0.18 -27.05 -27.57
N PHE A 492 1.16 -26.29 -28.06
CA PHE A 492 1.10 -25.62 -29.35
C PHE A 492 2.52 -25.44 -29.92
N LYS A 493 2.69 -25.63 -31.23
CA LYS A 493 3.97 -25.38 -31.92
C LYS A 493 3.76 -25.09 -33.39
N GLU A 494 3.53 -23.83 -33.73
CA GLU A 494 3.29 -23.38 -35.11
C GLU A 494 3.81 -21.97 -35.35
N LYS A 495 3.84 -21.56 -36.62
CA LYS A 495 4.00 -20.14 -36.98
C LYS A 495 2.67 -19.40 -36.73
N LEU A 496 2.77 -18.14 -36.31
CA LEU A 496 1.59 -17.36 -35.94
C LEU A 496 0.89 -16.68 -37.12
N ASP A 497 1.56 -16.52 -38.27
CA ASP A 497 0.97 -16.03 -39.53
C ASP A 497 0.14 -14.74 -39.40
N GLY A 498 0.60 -13.80 -38.56
CA GLY A 498 -0.09 -12.53 -38.29
C GLY A 498 -0.83 -12.48 -36.95
N ALA A 499 -1.13 -13.64 -36.35
CA ALA A 499 -1.72 -13.72 -35.02
C ALA A 499 -0.79 -13.13 -33.94
N THR A 500 -1.41 -12.49 -32.95
CA THR A 500 -0.75 -11.77 -31.84
C THR A 500 -1.13 -12.31 -30.47
N GLU A 501 -2.14 -13.17 -30.38
CA GLU A 501 -2.51 -13.85 -29.14
C GLU A 501 -2.67 -15.36 -29.34
N LEU A 502 -2.44 -16.09 -28.25
CA LEU A 502 -2.79 -17.50 -28.09
C LEU A 502 -3.86 -17.60 -27.01
N LEU A 503 -4.99 -18.23 -27.35
CA LEU A 503 -6.11 -18.48 -26.44
C LEU A 503 -6.03 -19.93 -25.97
N LEU A 504 -5.73 -20.12 -24.70
CA LEU A 504 -5.63 -21.44 -24.08
C LEU A 504 -6.94 -21.75 -23.36
N VAL A 505 -7.54 -22.91 -23.63
CA VAL A 505 -8.70 -23.42 -22.91
C VAL A 505 -8.43 -24.84 -22.44
N LYS A 506 -8.73 -25.12 -21.18
CA LYS A 506 -8.56 -26.44 -20.58
C LYS A 506 -9.75 -27.32 -20.95
N ASN A 507 -9.49 -28.46 -21.57
CA ASN A 507 -10.51 -29.45 -21.94
C ASN A 507 -10.81 -30.40 -20.78
N GLU A 508 -11.88 -31.19 -20.93
CA GLU A 508 -12.14 -32.35 -20.07
C GLU A 508 -10.92 -33.30 -20.10
N GLY A 509 -10.33 -33.61 -18.94
CA GLY A 509 -9.13 -34.44 -18.83
C GLY A 509 -7.78 -33.72 -18.75
N MET A 510 -7.75 -32.42 -18.41
CA MET A 510 -6.52 -31.64 -18.14
C MET A 510 -5.62 -31.37 -19.37
N SER A 511 -6.11 -31.62 -20.59
CA SER A 511 -5.42 -31.19 -21.82
C SER A 511 -5.77 -29.74 -22.15
N TRP A 512 -4.93 -29.06 -22.92
CA TRP A 512 -5.15 -27.68 -23.36
C TRP A 512 -5.40 -27.63 -24.86
N SER A 513 -6.48 -26.98 -25.28
CA SER A 513 -6.65 -26.50 -26.64
C SER A 513 -6.05 -25.10 -26.77
N VAL A 514 -5.47 -24.80 -27.92
CA VAL A 514 -4.84 -23.51 -28.20
C VAL A 514 -5.33 -22.99 -29.53
N GLU A 515 -5.91 -21.80 -29.53
CA GLU A 515 -6.34 -21.09 -30.74
C GLU A 515 -5.50 -19.83 -30.95
N LYS A 516 -5.35 -19.42 -32.22
CA LYS A 516 -4.66 -18.18 -32.61
C LYS A 516 -5.69 -17.04 -32.68
N GLY A 517 -5.33 -15.87 -32.19
CA GLY A 517 -6.15 -14.66 -32.31
C GLY A 517 -5.34 -13.41 -32.64
N GLU A 518 -6.03 -12.28 -32.78
CA GLU A 518 -5.47 -10.99 -33.17
C GLU A 518 -5.56 -9.93 -32.05
N GLY A 519 -5.87 -10.34 -30.82
CA GLY A 519 -5.90 -9.46 -29.66
C GLY A 519 -4.52 -8.97 -29.23
N THR A 520 -4.49 -7.84 -28.52
CA THR A 520 -3.28 -7.33 -27.86
C THR A 520 -3.53 -7.09 -26.38
N ALA A 521 -2.44 -7.01 -25.59
CA ALA A 521 -2.54 -6.76 -24.17
C ALA A 521 -3.24 -5.43 -23.90
N GLU A 522 -2.94 -4.39 -24.66
CA GLU A 522 -3.45 -3.02 -24.51
C GLU A 522 -4.96 -2.94 -24.73
N LEU A 523 -5.47 -3.70 -25.70
CA LEU A 523 -6.89 -3.72 -26.07
C LEU A 523 -7.72 -4.75 -25.30
N PHE A 524 -7.08 -5.60 -24.48
CA PHE A 524 -7.79 -6.63 -23.73
C PHE A 524 -8.81 -6.04 -22.75
N GLN A 525 -10.05 -6.49 -22.88
CA GLN A 525 -11.14 -6.22 -21.95
C GLN A 525 -11.53 -7.53 -21.26
N TYR A 526 -11.60 -7.49 -19.94
CA TYR A 526 -12.07 -8.65 -19.20
C TYR A 526 -13.58 -8.84 -19.40
N GLN A 527 -14.06 -10.07 -19.21
CA GLN A 527 -15.48 -10.38 -19.22
C GLN A 527 -15.93 -10.67 -17.79
N PRO A 528 -16.85 -9.89 -17.21
CA PRO A 528 -17.39 -10.15 -15.89
C PRO A 528 -18.03 -11.55 -15.79
N LYS A 529 -18.01 -12.16 -14.61
CA LYS A 529 -18.59 -13.49 -14.43
C LYS A 529 -20.05 -13.39 -13.99
N LEU A 530 -20.99 -13.60 -14.91
CA LEU A 530 -22.41 -13.69 -14.57
C LEU A 530 -22.65 -14.88 -13.63
N ILE A 531 -23.34 -14.64 -12.51
CA ILE A 531 -23.66 -15.66 -11.51
C ILE A 531 -25.16 -15.72 -11.16
N GLY A 532 -25.95 -14.71 -11.51
CA GLY A 532 -27.39 -14.72 -11.24
C GLY A 532 -28.09 -13.42 -11.62
N ASN A 533 -29.23 -13.17 -11.00
CA ASN A 533 -30.07 -12.00 -11.27
C ASN A 533 -30.66 -11.40 -9.99
N ALA A 534 -30.83 -10.08 -9.95
CA ALA A 534 -31.55 -9.36 -8.90
C ALA A 534 -32.85 -8.78 -9.49
N LEU A 535 -33.99 -9.15 -8.90
CA LEU A 535 -35.32 -8.70 -9.37
C LEU A 535 -35.63 -7.26 -8.97
N ALA A 536 -34.91 -6.72 -7.99
CA ALA A 536 -35.09 -5.38 -7.46
C ALA A 536 -33.75 -4.76 -7.04
N ASN A 537 -33.71 -3.43 -6.95
CA ASN A 537 -32.56 -2.72 -6.40
C ASN A 537 -32.52 -2.92 -4.88
N LEU A 538 -31.47 -3.56 -4.38
CA LEU A 538 -31.24 -3.71 -2.95
C LEU A 538 -30.33 -2.59 -2.47
N THR A 539 -30.92 -1.60 -1.79
CA THR A 539 -30.17 -0.47 -1.26
C THR A 539 -29.50 -0.81 0.07
N ARG A 540 -28.35 -0.18 0.36
CA ARG A 540 -27.66 -0.26 1.66
C ARG A 540 -28.18 0.75 2.69
N GLU A 541 -29.06 1.65 2.25
CA GLU A 541 -29.59 2.72 3.08
C GLU A 541 -30.87 2.30 3.81
N GLY A 542 -31.26 3.07 4.82
CA GLY A 542 -32.42 2.75 5.67
C GLY A 542 -32.07 2.00 6.97
N GLU A 543 -33.06 1.84 7.84
CA GLU A 543 -32.93 1.09 9.10
C GLU A 543 -32.87 -0.42 8.83
N ASP A 544 -33.70 -0.90 7.89
CA ASP A 544 -33.67 -2.25 7.36
C ASP A 544 -33.35 -2.22 5.87
N SER A 545 -32.07 -2.19 5.56
CA SER A 545 -31.59 -2.03 4.20
C SER A 545 -31.77 -3.34 3.42
N GLY A 546 -32.29 -3.28 2.19
CA GLY A 546 -32.47 -4.47 1.36
C GLY A 546 -31.17 -5.25 1.15
N ALA A 547 -30.04 -4.55 0.94
CA ALA A 547 -28.74 -5.19 0.78
C ALA A 547 -28.23 -5.85 2.07
N GLY A 548 -28.45 -5.20 3.23
CA GLY A 548 -28.06 -5.74 4.53
C GLY A 548 -28.92 -6.92 4.97
N SER A 549 -30.23 -6.85 4.75
CA SER A 549 -31.15 -7.95 5.01
C SER A 549 -30.85 -9.16 4.13
N PHE A 550 -30.54 -8.94 2.85
CA PHE A 550 -30.08 -10.01 1.95
C PHE A 550 -28.76 -10.64 2.42
N ALA A 551 -27.77 -9.82 2.81
CA ALA A 551 -26.51 -10.33 3.33
C ALA A 551 -26.71 -11.18 4.59
N ALA A 552 -27.57 -10.75 5.52
CA ALA A 552 -27.93 -11.54 6.69
C ALA A 552 -28.64 -12.86 6.30
N ASP A 553 -29.51 -12.86 5.29
CA ASP A 553 -30.15 -14.07 4.76
C ASP A 553 -29.13 -15.07 4.21
N VAL A 554 -28.12 -14.60 3.47
CA VAL A 554 -27.05 -15.45 2.94
C VAL A 554 -26.23 -16.07 4.06
N LEU A 555 -25.84 -15.30 5.08
CA LEU A 555 -25.10 -15.84 6.22
C LEU A 555 -25.93 -16.89 6.97
N ARG A 556 -27.20 -16.59 7.26
CA ARG A 556 -28.12 -17.52 7.92
C ARG A 556 -28.24 -18.83 7.14
N TRP A 557 -28.46 -18.73 5.83
CA TRP A 557 -28.58 -19.86 4.92
C TRP A 557 -27.31 -20.71 4.89
N ALA A 558 -26.14 -20.08 4.73
CA ALA A 558 -24.86 -20.77 4.53
C ALA A 558 -24.45 -21.69 5.69
N VAL A 559 -24.89 -21.39 6.91
CA VAL A 559 -24.61 -22.20 8.11
C VAL A 559 -25.86 -22.83 8.72
N SER A 560 -27.00 -22.77 8.02
CA SER A 560 -28.29 -23.30 8.50
C SER A 560 -28.66 -22.80 9.90
N ALA A 561 -28.41 -21.51 10.18
CA ALA A 561 -28.69 -20.88 11.47
C ALA A 561 -30.18 -20.50 11.61
N ASP A 562 -30.65 -20.34 12.85
CA ASP A 562 -31.99 -19.82 13.13
C ASP A 562 -32.09 -18.33 12.77
N ALA A 563 -31.02 -17.59 13.01
CA ALA A 563 -30.94 -16.15 12.80
C ALA A 563 -29.57 -15.72 12.30
N ALA A 564 -29.48 -14.50 11.77
CA ALA A 564 -28.21 -13.84 11.50
C ALA A 564 -28.23 -12.38 11.92
N ILE A 565 -27.07 -11.88 12.33
CA ILE A 565 -26.83 -10.49 12.71
C ILE A 565 -25.53 -10.03 12.05
N ILE A 566 -25.58 -8.96 11.27
CA ILE A 566 -24.40 -8.32 10.68
C ILE A 566 -24.41 -6.83 10.99
N PRO A 567 -23.26 -6.14 11.09
CA PRO A 567 -23.26 -4.71 11.28
C PRO A 567 -23.61 -4.01 9.97
N LYS A 568 -24.37 -2.91 10.01
CA LYS A 568 -24.72 -2.15 8.79
C LYS A 568 -23.47 -1.70 8.02
N SER A 569 -22.39 -1.39 8.75
CA SER A 569 -21.10 -1.00 8.16
C SER A 569 -20.42 -2.11 7.34
N ALA A 570 -20.85 -3.37 7.44
CA ALA A 570 -20.30 -4.45 6.62
C ALA A 570 -20.75 -4.38 5.15
N VAL A 571 -21.88 -3.72 4.88
CA VAL A 571 -22.44 -3.56 3.52
C VAL A 571 -21.82 -2.34 2.86
N ARG A 572 -21.04 -2.58 1.80
CA ARG A 572 -20.19 -1.56 1.16
C ARG A 572 -20.90 -0.82 0.02
N ARG A 573 -21.85 -1.45 -0.65
CA ARG A 573 -22.61 -0.85 -1.78
C ARG A 573 -24.03 -1.41 -1.91
N ASN A 574 -24.79 -0.83 -2.85
CA ASN A 574 -26.06 -1.37 -3.30
C ASN A 574 -25.83 -2.56 -4.25
N LEU A 575 -26.84 -3.43 -4.37
CA LEU A 575 -26.95 -4.40 -5.46
C LEU A 575 -28.06 -3.93 -6.42
N ASN A 576 -27.69 -3.66 -7.67
CA ASN A 576 -28.65 -3.16 -8.67
C ASN A 576 -29.49 -4.32 -9.22
N ALA A 577 -30.71 -4.00 -9.67
CA ALA A 577 -31.57 -4.93 -10.39
C ALA A 577 -30.94 -5.32 -11.74
N GLY A 578 -31.23 -6.53 -12.21
CA GLY A 578 -30.70 -7.10 -13.45
C GLY A 578 -29.64 -8.16 -13.19
N ASP A 579 -28.75 -8.33 -14.16
CA ASP A 579 -27.67 -9.32 -14.09
C ASP A 579 -26.74 -9.05 -12.91
N VAL A 580 -26.44 -10.11 -12.15
CA VAL A 580 -25.53 -10.07 -11.00
C VAL A 580 -24.26 -10.81 -11.38
N PHE A 581 -23.14 -10.09 -11.34
CA PHE A 581 -21.82 -10.61 -11.59
C PHE A 581 -21.11 -10.99 -10.28
N LEU A 582 -20.12 -11.89 -10.34
CA LEU A 582 -19.30 -12.27 -9.19
C LEU A 582 -18.64 -11.04 -8.57
N GLU A 583 -18.19 -10.12 -9.41
CA GLU A 583 -17.66 -8.82 -9.01
C GLU A 583 -18.64 -8.06 -8.11
N ASP A 584 -19.95 -8.05 -8.43
CA ASP A 584 -21.00 -7.33 -7.68
C ASP A 584 -21.15 -7.83 -6.25
N ILE A 585 -20.90 -9.12 -6.05
CA ILE A 585 -20.96 -9.73 -4.73
C ILE A 585 -19.67 -9.51 -3.94
N ILE A 586 -18.51 -9.57 -4.58
CA ILE A 586 -17.24 -9.37 -3.88
C ILE A 586 -17.09 -7.95 -3.31
N ASP A 587 -17.56 -6.91 -4.01
CA ASP A 587 -17.56 -5.56 -3.43
C ASP A 587 -18.84 -5.22 -2.64
N LEU A 588 -19.81 -6.14 -2.53
CA LEU A 588 -20.99 -5.93 -1.67
C LEU A 588 -20.61 -5.94 -0.18
N MET A 589 -19.71 -6.84 0.21
CA MET A 589 -19.32 -7.10 1.61
C MET A 589 -17.80 -7.15 1.77
N TYR A 590 -17.30 -6.95 3.00
CA TYR A 590 -15.91 -7.25 3.33
C TYR A 590 -15.64 -8.75 3.31
N ARG A 591 -14.38 -9.11 3.03
CA ARG A 591 -13.94 -10.50 3.01
C ARG A 591 -13.68 -11.00 4.44
N GLU A 592 -14.75 -11.40 5.11
CA GLU A 592 -14.69 -11.96 6.46
C GLU A 592 -15.11 -13.43 6.48
N VAL A 593 -14.75 -14.12 7.56
CA VAL A 593 -15.23 -15.48 7.86
C VAL A 593 -16.54 -15.40 8.64
N ILE A 594 -17.46 -16.33 8.37
CA ILE A 594 -18.72 -16.48 9.10
C ILE A 594 -18.43 -17.14 10.45
N TYR A 595 -18.98 -16.56 11.51
CA TYR A 595 -18.99 -17.13 12.85
C TYR A 595 -20.42 -17.50 13.25
N THR A 596 -20.54 -18.41 14.20
CA THR A 596 -21.82 -18.72 14.87
C THR A 596 -21.70 -18.64 16.37
N PHE A 597 -22.78 -18.30 17.06
CA PHE A 597 -22.89 -18.42 18.51
C PHE A 597 -24.31 -18.89 18.88
N THR A 598 -24.45 -19.44 20.08
CA THR A 598 -25.74 -19.94 20.58
C THR A 598 -26.16 -19.18 21.82
N VAL A 599 -27.38 -18.64 21.81
CA VAL A 599 -27.97 -17.89 22.92
C VAL A 599 -29.45 -18.21 23.09
N LYS A 600 -29.97 -18.06 24.32
CA LYS A 600 -31.42 -18.06 24.55
C LYS A 600 -32.07 -16.83 23.90
N GLY A 601 -33.31 -16.96 23.44
CA GLY A 601 -34.04 -15.84 22.85
C GLY A 601 -34.16 -14.63 23.78
N ALA A 602 -34.24 -14.85 25.10
CA ALA A 602 -34.22 -13.75 26.07
C ALA A 602 -32.90 -12.94 26.04
N VAL A 603 -31.77 -13.58 25.75
CA VAL A 603 -30.47 -12.92 25.58
C VAL A 603 -30.42 -12.22 24.21
N LEU A 604 -30.86 -12.90 23.16
CA LEU A 604 -30.95 -12.32 21.80
C LEU A 604 -31.80 -11.04 21.79
N TYR A 605 -32.94 -11.06 22.49
CA TYR A 605 -33.79 -9.89 22.68
C TYR A 605 -33.04 -8.74 23.37
N ARG A 606 -32.30 -9.01 24.46
CA ARG A 606 -31.50 -7.97 25.14
C ARG A 606 -30.43 -7.40 24.24
N MET A 607 -29.72 -8.24 23.49
CA MET A 607 -28.71 -7.81 22.52
C MET A 607 -29.30 -6.87 21.46
N MET A 608 -30.48 -7.20 20.92
CA MET A 608 -31.16 -6.34 19.95
C MET A 608 -31.71 -5.07 20.58
N ASN A 609 -32.24 -5.14 21.80
CA ASN A 609 -32.69 -3.96 22.54
C ASN A 609 -31.53 -3.02 22.90
N PHE A 610 -30.32 -3.56 23.14
CA PHE A 610 -29.11 -2.78 23.27
C PHE A 610 -28.70 -2.15 21.93
N ASN A 611 -28.74 -2.92 20.83
CA ASN A 611 -28.33 -2.45 19.51
C ASN A 611 -29.18 -1.28 19.00
N VAL A 612 -30.51 -1.31 19.18
CA VAL A 612 -31.37 -0.19 18.76
C VAL A 612 -31.08 1.10 19.55
N LYS A 613 -30.45 1.00 20.73
CA LYS A 613 -30.02 2.14 21.55
C LYS A 613 -28.71 2.79 21.07
N GLN A 614 -28.04 2.15 20.12
CA GLN A 614 -26.80 2.66 19.52
C GLN A 614 -27.06 3.69 18.43
N ASP A 615 -26.00 4.44 18.08
CA ASP A 615 -25.97 5.28 16.90
C ASP A 615 -26.30 4.46 15.63
N ALA A 616 -27.01 5.07 14.69
CA ALA A 616 -27.45 4.39 13.46
C ALA A 616 -26.29 3.79 12.65
N LYS A 617 -25.07 4.31 12.77
CA LYS A 617 -23.87 3.78 12.10
C LYS A 617 -23.38 2.45 12.66
N ILE A 618 -23.74 2.11 13.90
CA ILE A 618 -23.30 0.89 14.61
C ILE A 618 -24.41 -0.16 14.66
N ARG A 619 -25.63 0.18 14.24
CA ARG A 619 -26.76 -0.76 14.23
C ARG A 619 -26.54 -1.93 13.29
N CYS A 620 -27.20 -3.03 13.61
CA CYS A 620 -27.10 -4.28 12.88
C CYS A 620 -28.29 -4.48 11.92
N GLN A 621 -28.08 -5.33 10.92
CA GLN A 621 -29.07 -5.89 10.01
C GLN A 621 -29.32 -7.34 10.41
N ILE A 622 -30.54 -7.83 10.21
CA ILE A 622 -30.98 -9.10 10.79
C ILE A 622 -31.63 -10.02 9.76
N SER A 623 -31.62 -11.32 10.08
CA SER A 623 -32.41 -12.34 9.40
C SER A 623 -32.90 -13.38 10.42
N GLY A 624 -34.05 -14.02 10.14
CA GLY A 624 -34.62 -15.09 10.95
C GLY A 624 -35.55 -14.66 12.10
N PHE A 625 -35.68 -13.36 12.34
CA PHE A 625 -36.65 -12.78 13.26
C PHE A 625 -37.01 -11.34 12.82
N MET A 626 -38.05 -10.78 13.42
CA MET A 626 -38.49 -9.40 13.21
C MET A 626 -38.78 -8.70 14.54
N PHE A 627 -38.65 -7.38 14.57
CA PHE A 627 -39.07 -6.57 15.69
C PHE A 627 -39.48 -5.15 15.26
N SER A 628 -40.33 -4.54 16.08
CA SER A 628 -40.62 -3.11 16.03
C SER A 628 -40.08 -2.42 17.28
N TYR A 629 -39.56 -1.20 17.13
CA TYR A 629 -39.06 -0.41 18.26
C TYR A 629 -39.62 1.02 18.23
N SER A 630 -39.85 1.60 19.42
CA SER A 630 -40.18 3.01 19.55
C SER A 630 -38.91 3.85 19.42
N GLY A 631 -38.94 4.88 18.58
CA GLY A 631 -37.77 5.72 18.32
C GLY A 631 -37.83 7.06 19.04
N GLY A 632 -37.02 7.25 20.09
CA GLY A 632 -36.94 8.52 20.83
C GLY A 632 -36.21 9.65 20.11
N GLU A 633 -36.06 10.79 20.78
CA GLU A 633 -35.25 11.92 20.27
C GLU A 633 -33.77 11.55 20.25
N LYS A 634 -33.34 10.78 21.25
CA LYS A 634 -31.97 10.25 21.34
C LYS A 634 -31.96 8.74 21.17
N PRO A 635 -30.94 8.16 20.50
CA PRO A 635 -30.86 6.71 20.33
C PRO A 635 -31.02 5.92 21.63
N LYS A 636 -30.46 6.40 22.75
CA LYS A 636 -30.54 5.74 24.07
C LYS A 636 -31.96 5.51 24.59
N GLU A 637 -32.94 6.26 24.08
CA GLU A 637 -34.36 6.16 24.45
C GLU A 637 -35.11 5.08 23.67
N ASN A 638 -34.50 4.53 22.61
CA ASN A 638 -35.12 3.51 21.78
C ASN A 638 -35.37 2.22 22.58
N ASN A 639 -36.53 1.59 22.39
CA ASN A 639 -36.82 0.29 23.00
C ASN A 639 -37.65 -0.58 22.06
N ILE A 640 -37.36 -1.89 22.04
CA ILE A 640 -38.17 -2.86 21.31
C ILE A 640 -39.54 -2.99 21.99
N ILE A 641 -40.61 -2.82 21.21
CA ILE A 641 -42.00 -2.89 21.68
C ILE A 641 -42.72 -4.16 21.23
N GLU A 642 -42.31 -4.73 20.10
CA GLU A 642 -42.84 -5.99 19.58
C GLU A 642 -41.71 -6.80 18.97
N SER A 643 -41.67 -8.11 19.18
CA SER A 643 -40.65 -8.99 18.62
C SER A 643 -41.19 -10.39 18.38
N SER A 644 -40.72 -11.03 17.31
CA SER A 644 -40.96 -12.44 17.03
C SER A 644 -39.97 -13.39 17.71
N ILE A 645 -39.07 -12.88 18.56
CA ILE A 645 -38.09 -13.69 19.27
C ILE A 645 -38.79 -14.44 20.41
N ASP A 646 -38.74 -15.78 20.39
CA ASP A 646 -39.23 -16.60 21.49
C ASP A 646 -38.20 -16.62 22.62
N PRO A 647 -38.50 -16.07 23.82
CA PRO A 647 -37.53 -15.96 24.89
C PRO A 647 -36.99 -17.29 25.41
N ALA A 648 -37.73 -18.40 25.24
CA ALA A 648 -37.37 -19.72 25.76
C ALA A 648 -36.51 -20.55 24.78
N LYS A 649 -36.63 -20.27 23.48
CA LYS A 649 -35.91 -20.98 22.41
C LYS A 649 -34.40 -20.70 22.47
N ASP A 650 -33.59 -21.72 22.18
CA ASP A 650 -32.17 -21.53 21.85
C ASP A 650 -32.05 -21.17 20.37
N TYR A 651 -31.31 -20.10 20.09
CA TYR A 651 -31.04 -19.63 18.73
C TYR A 651 -29.58 -19.88 18.39
N LEU A 652 -29.34 -20.58 17.28
CA LEU A 652 -28.07 -20.52 16.57
C LEU A 652 -28.06 -19.24 15.72
N VAL A 653 -27.11 -18.35 15.98
CA VAL A 653 -27.01 -17.06 15.31
C VAL A 653 -25.73 -16.99 14.49
N ALA A 654 -25.84 -16.70 13.19
CA ALA A 654 -24.72 -16.42 12.32
C ALA A 654 -24.31 -14.94 12.40
N THR A 655 -23.01 -14.66 12.37
CA THR A 655 -22.48 -13.29 12.37
C THR A 655 -21.12 -13.22 11.66
N THR A 656 -20.51 -12.04 11.64
CA THR A 656 -19.23 -11.78 10.99
C THR A 656 -18.09 -11.76 12.00
N GLU A 657 -16.86 -12.04 11.56
CA GLU A 657 -15.66 -11.94 12.38
C GLU A 657 -15.51 -10.55 13.05
N TYR A 658 -15.85 -9.49 12.32
CA TYR A 658 -15.77 -8.12 12.84
C TYR A 658 -16.70 -7.89 14.04
N VAL A 659 -17.91 -8.48 14.02
CA VAL A 659 -18.80 -8.44 15.18
C VAL A 659 -18.20 -9.23 16.34
N VAL A 660 -17.67 -10.42 16.10
CA VAL A 660 -17.06 -11.25 17.16
C VAL A 660 -15.92 -10.51 17.87
N ARG A 661 -15.02 -9.86 17.13
CA ARG A 661 -13.91 -9.09 17.71
C ARG A 661 -14.36 -7.89 18.56
N LYS A 662 -15.59 -7.42 18.39
CA LYS A 662 -16.14 -6.23 19.05
C LYS A 662 -17.55 -6.47 19.58
N MET A 663 -17.85 -7.69 20.05
CA MET A 663 -19.22 -8.14 20.26
C MET A 663 -19.96 -7.26 21.27
N GLU A 664 -19.34 -6.97 22.41
CA GLU A 664 -19.90 -6.08 23.44
C GLU A 664 -20.24 -4.69 22.90
N ARG A 665 -19.45 -4.15 21.97
CA ARG A 665 -19.71 -2.85 21.35
C ARG A 665 -20.99 -2.87 20.51
N PHE A 666 -21.26 -3.96 19.80
CA PHE A 666 -22.42 -4.07 18.92
C PHE A 666 -23.68 -4.57 19.66
N LEU A 667 -23.50 -5.50 20.59
CA LEU A 667 -24.58 -6.31 21.18
C LEU A 667 -24.69 -6.15 22.70
N GLY A 668 -23.75 -5.48 23.36
CA GLY A 668 -23.80 -5.17 24.80
C GLY A 668 -23.43 -6.33 25.72
N GLU A 669 -23.32 -7.54 25.19
CA GLU A 669 -22.92 -8.76 25.90
C GLU A 669 -22.06 -9.60 24.93
N ASP A 670 -21.06 -10.32 25.46
CA ASP A 670 -20.23 -11.25 24.67
C ASP A 670 -20.86 -12.66 24.62
N ALA A 671 -20.43 -13.48 23.67
CA ALA A 671 -20.87 -14.87 23.51
C ALA A 671 -19.74 -15.77 23.00
N HIS A 672 -19.79 -17.05 23.40
CA HIS A 672 -18.85 -18.03 22.86
C HIS A 672 -19.13 -18.27 21.38
N CYS A 673 -18.21 -17.81 20.54
CA CYS A 673 -18.32 -17.87 19.09
C CYS A 673 -17.49 -19.03 18.51
N LYS A 674 -18.03 -19.68 17.48
CA LYS A 674 -17.38 -20.71 16.69
C LYS A 674 -17.10 -20.19 15.29
N ASN A 675 -15.84 -20.25 14.87
CA ASN A 675 -15.43 -19.99 13.50
C ASN A 675 -15.93 -21.13 12.58
N MET A 676 -16.62 -20.79 11.49
CA MET A 676 -17.19 -21.78 10.57
C MET A 676 -16.30 -22.11 9.37
N ASP A 677 -15.16 -21.43 9.21
CA ASP A 677 -14.22 -21.56 8.10
C ASP A 677 -14.89 -21.40 6.72
N ILE A 678 -15.91 -20.53 6.66
CA ILE A 678 -16.63 -20.16 5.44
C ILE A 678 -16.47 -18.66 5.24
N LEU A 679 -15.85 -18.26 4.12
CA LEU A 679 -15.81 -16.86 3.72
C LEU A 679 -17.20 -16.39 3.30
N ILE A 680 -17.57 -15.17 3.70
CA ILE A 680 -18.85 -14.55 3.33
C ILE A 680 -19.01 -14.55 1.79
N ASN A 681 -17.98 -14.16 1.05
CA ASN A 681 -18.04 -14.09 -0.41
C ASN A 681 -18.24 -15.48 -1.05
N ASP A 682 -17.69 -16.54 -0.45
CA ASP A 682 -17.95 -17.92 -0.90
C ASP A 682 -19.42 -18.29 -0.64
N ALA A 683 -19.99 -17.88 0.49
CA ALA A 683 -21.40 -18.12 0.82
C ALA A 683 -22.34 -17.45 -0.18
N PHE A 684 -22.10 -16.19 -0.56
CA PHE A 684 -22.89 -15.54 -1.60
C PHE A 684 -22.74 -16.22 -2.96
N TYR A 685 -21.52 -16.59 -3.36
CA TYR A 685 -21.32 -17.29 -4.61
C TYR A 685 -22.13 -18.60 -4.65
N ARG A 686 -22.06 -19.40 -3.58
CA ARG A 686 -22.87 -20.64 -3.46
C ARG A 686 -24.37 -20.34 -3.51
N TRP A 687 -24.82 -19.30 -2.82
CA TRP A 687 -26.22 -18.89 -2.80
C TRP A 687 -26.73 -18.61 -4.22
N PHE A 688 -25.98 -17.87 -5.04
CA PHE A 688 -26.38 -17.59 -6.43
C PHE A 688 -26.29 -18.82 -7.33
N ILE A 689 -25.31 -19.71 -7.12
CA ILE A 689 -25.24 -20.98 -7.85
C ILE A 689 -26.44 -21.88 -7.55
N GLU A 690 -26.95 -21.87 -6.31
CA GLU A 690 -28.07 -22.71 -5.90
C GLU A 690 -29.44 -22.10 -6.19
N LEU A 691 -29.62 -20.79 -5.93
CA LEU A 691 -30.92 -20.12 -6.00
C LEU A 691 -31.10 -19.22 -7.23
N GLY A 692 -30.01 -18.78 -7.86
CA GLY A 692 -30.00 -18.02 -9.13
C GLY A 692 -30.49 -16.58 -9.06
N THR A 693 -31.45 -16.27 -8.19
CA THR A 693 -32.20 -15.00 -8.24
C THR A 693 -32.52 -14.46 -6.85
N VAL A 694 -32.26 -13.17 -6.63
CA VAL A 694 -32.63 -12.45 -5.38
C VAL A 694 -33.73 -11.43 -5.62
N GLY A 695 -34.76 -11.45 -4.76
CA GLY A 695 -35.81 -10.43 -4.69
C GLY A 695 -35.59 -9.43 -3.55
N GLU A 696 -36.52 -8.51 -3.36
CA GLU A 696 -36.52 -7.61 -2.21
C GLU A 696 -36.81 -8.40 -0.92
N PRO A 697 -35.92 -8.38 0.09
CA PRO A 697 -36.19 -9.02 1.37
C PRO A 697 -37.38 -8.38 2.09
N GLU A 698 -38.19 -9.19 2.78
CA GLU A 698 -39.26 -8.67 3.63
C GLU A 698 -38.68 -7.79 4.77
N PRO A 699 -39.30 -6.63 5.07
CA PRO A 699 -38.89 -5.80 6.20
C PRO A 699 -39.07 -6.53 7.55
N ARG A 700 -38.00 -6.55 8.34
CA ARG A 700 -37.84 -7.21 9.64
C ARG A 700 -37.60 -6.22 10.78
N ILE A 701 -37.07 -5.02 10.51
CA ILE A 701 -36.88 -3.95 11.50
C ILE A 701 -37.81 -2.78 11.18
N LYS A 702 -38.70 -2.47 12.13
CA LYS A 702 -39.65 -1.35 11.97
C LYS A 702 -39.49 -0.32 13.09
N ARG A 703 -39.18 0.92 12.72
CA ARG A 703 -39.23 2.05 13.64
C ARG A 703 -40.65 2.60 13.73
N ILE A 704 -41.19 2.67 14.94
CA ILE A 704 -42.45 3.33 15.25
C ILE A 704 -42.13 4.71 15.84
N LYS A 705 -42.75 5.75 15.29
CA LYS A 705 -42.60 7.12 15.77
C LYS A 705 -43.38 7.35 17.04
#